data_AF-A0A135VHF4-F1
#
_entry.id   AF-A0A135VHF4-F1
#
_cell.length_a   1.000
_cell.length_b   1.000
_cell.length_c   1.000
_cell.angle_alpha   90.00
_cell.angle_beta   90.00
_cell.angle_gamma   90.00
#
_symmetry.space_group_name_H-M   'P 1'
#
loop_
_entity.id
_entity.type
_entity.pdbx_description
1 polymer ?
#
loop_
_entity_poly.entity_id
_entity_poly.type
_entity_poly.pdbx_seq_one_letter_code
_entity_poly.pdbx_strand_id
1 'polypeptide(L)'
;MKRDAILLLVMFLLVVSVTDEAIEPTNAMMFDRPDFVLSDVEMPIYEIIPPEVNLTFAENMAYSLFGFRDSSAQEIEGRYVVNSGNKTFEMDARDGSMWFADYDLLWNVALGIEVPTPLDCKADADAWLDEKGLLPPNYVFANFGSTNVTAWNIDAGASQKKVLQWHVNYEIFIGDTPVTGPGEQITVMIGEGGEIVGFNWNHREIKEEPYATSPIIVYESILEYYGISPDDVVDYRLVYRADSSEETNLLKPVYEITLNEDDDDEDIFSIFVVNAAFLDPEVEIVSPGHYLTFTQYEDITFECVVTNGLGPFTYAWYSDFDGLISNSQNFSSTTLTVVDKKGVPVPHTIHVRVKDSIDRWCLDYIAVFIEPGTIATFPTTLTIAIAAGGFIVVVGAAALLLKRRGAMGLLLLLLMFSMLVSAFAIIPIVSASSDVNDLRSFSPSAPTGAYDDGVKEVGIEWCGVSVWKPLWNTEKNIEGFYNWMGGIGGYSKEFNWGEYSAWEEDFKDEAFGGTDSEWVDAVDFVYYQDHGGPDGVTFRGNNDDKSLLFRECRWGDGDLDTIAIDACSPLAWENKTGHTVFERWAATMQGIHMVCGFGTTSHNVQTRGVKFGLYMTGFGTSPALTIKDAWFRACAETEGSDILSAVFYASKSSNPLNPQQDDPINDHAYGFGYVCSDPVPGTFGWYVYITTSC
;
A
#
# COMPACT_ATOMS: atom_id res chain seq x y z
N MET A 1 60.10 35.59 34.23
CA MET A 1 58.64 35.35 34.16
C MET A 1 58.44 33.86 33.95
N LYS A 2 57.61 33.23 34.79
CA LYS A 2 57.50 31.77 34.89
C LYS A 2 56.67 31.20 33.74
N ARG A 3 57.03 29.97 33.39
CA ARG A 3 56.53 29.11 32.30
C ARG A 3 55.00 28.87 32.35
N ASP A 4 54.36 29.18 33.48
CA ASP A 4 52.91 29.08 33.70
C ASP A 4 52.13 30.26 33.09
N ALA A 5 52.78 31.40 32.78
CA ALA A 5 52.12 32.54 32.15
C ALA A 5 51.88 32.36 30.64
N ILE A 6 52.61 31.45 29.99
CA ILE A 6 52.45 31.16 28.55
C ILE A 6 51.33 30.15 28.32
N LEU A 7 51.13 29.19 29.24
CA LEU A 7 50.01 28.25 29.15
C LEU A 7 48.66 28.95 29.34
N LEU A 8 48.59 29.94 30.22
CA LEU A 8 47.40 30.76 30.44
C LEU A 8 47.10 31.70 29.26
N LEU A 9 48.13 32.18 28.55
CA LEU A 9 47.95 32.99 27.34
C LEU A 9 47.48 32.14 26.14
N VAL A 10 47.91 30.88 26.05
CA VAL A 10 47.48 29.94 24.99
C VAL A 10 46.09 29.37 25.28
N MET A 11 45.70 29.19 26.55
CA MET A 11 44.32 28.84 26.91
C MET A 11 43.33 30.00 26.73
N PHE A 12 43.77 31.27 26.82
CA PHE A 12 42.92 32.43 26.53
C PHE A 12 42.77 32.71 25.02
N LEU A 13 43.67 32.17 24.18
CA LEU A 13 43.64 32.30 22.71
C LEU A 13 42.86 31.17 22.00
N LEU A 14 42.35 30.19 22.74
CA LEU A 14 41.47 29.10 22.25
C LEU A 14 40.01 29.24 22.68
N VAL A 15 39.65 30.36 23.33
CA VAL A 15 38.26 30.77 23.54
C VAL A 15 38.06 32.12 22.84
N VAL A 16 38.21 32.10 21.51
CA VAL A 16 37.52 33.08 20.68
C VAL A 16 36.24 32.39 20.27
N SER A 17 35.16 32.79 20.93
CA SER A 17 33.82 32.63 20.42
C SER A 17 33.82 32.98 18.95
N VAL A 18 33.60 31.98 18.09
CA VAL A 18 32.92 32.24 16.83
C VAL A 18 31.50 32.60 17.26
N THR A 19 31.29 33.90 17.51
CA THR A 19 29.98 34.47 17.22
C THR A 19 29.90 34.44 15.71
N ASP A 20 29.35 33.35 15.16
CA ASP A 20 28.69 33.49 13.88
C ASP A 20 27.56 34.48 14.18
N GLU A 21 27.76 35.72 13.74
CA GLU A 21 26.63 36.58 13.44
C GLU A 21 25.75 35.74 12.53
N ALA A 22 24.63 35.28 13.08
CA ALA A 22 23.52 34.80 12.29
C ALA A 22 23.28 35.88 11.23
N ILE A 23 23.66 35.59 10.00
CA ILE A 23 23.05 36.25 8.87
C ILE A 23 21.59 35.87 9.02
N GLU A 24 20.77 36.83 9.45
CA GLU A 24 19.33 36.61 9.47
C GLU A 24 18.95 36.11 8.07
N PRO A 25 18.23 34.98 7.96
CA PRO A 25 17.63 34.60 6.69
C PRO A 25 16.70 35.75 6.32
N THR A 26 17.20 36.58 5.41
CA THR A 26 16.48 37.74 4.92
C THR A 26 15.47 37.18 3.96
N ASN A 27 14.21 37.35 4.34
CA ASN A 27 13.03 36.70 3.80
C ASN A 27 12.94 35.23 4.20
N ALA A 28 12.50 35.00 5.44
CA ALA A 28 11.42 34.05 5.61
C ALA A 28 10.40 34.37 4.52
N MET A 29 10.26 33.50 3.52
CA MET A 29 8.97 33.40 2.86
C MET A 29 8.00 33.13 4.00
N MET A 30 7.23 34.15 4.39
CA MET A 30 5.95 33.88 5.02
C MET A 30 5.20 33.10 3.96
N PHE A 31 5.25 31.78 4.07
CA PHE A 31 4.20 30.96 3.51
C PHE A 31 2.92 31.44 4.19
N ASP A 32 2.00 31.94 3.36
CA ASP A 32 0.63 32.14 3.81
C ASP A 32 0.17 30.78 4.32
N ARG A 33 -0.11 30.72 5.62
CA ARG A 33 -0.74 29.56 6.22
C ARG A 33 -2.06 29.34 5.47
N PRO A 34 -2.39 28.12 5.06
CA PRO A 34 -3.75 27.86 4.66
C PRO A 34 -4.62 27.92 5.93
N ASP A 35 -5.16 29.11 6.23
CA ASP A 35 -6.25 29.21 7.19
C ASP A 35 -7.48 28.64 6.49
N PHE A 36 -7.75 27.33 6.67
CA PHE A 36 -8.99 26.73 6.23
C PHE A 36 -10.17 27.63 6.64
N VAL A 37 -10.98 28.03 5.67
CA VAL A 37 -12.17 28.82 5.97
C VAL A 37 -13.19 27.89 6.60
N LEU A 38 -13.57 28.17 7.86
CA LEU A 38 -14.58 27.39 8.56
C LEU A 38 -15.99 27.89 8.18
N SER A 39 -16.88 26.94 7.94
CA SER A 39 -18.30 27.15 7.75
C SER A 39 -18.98 27.49 9.08
N ASP A 40 -20.08 28.26 9.01
CA ASP A 40 -20.99 28.44 10.15
C ASP A 40 -21.81 27.16 10.44
N VAL A 41 -21.71 26.14 9.58
CA VAL A 41 -22.33 24.83 9.77
C VAL A 41 -21.45 23.99 10.68
N GLU A 42 -21.99 23.62 11.85
CA GLU A 42 -21.39 22.59 12.70
C GLU A 42 -22.04 21.24 12.43
N MET A 43 -21.21 20.20 12.35
CA MET A 43 -21.66 18.82 12.26
C MET A 43 -21.28 18.05 13.53
N PRO A 44 -22.17 17.16 14.01
CA PRO A 44 -21.86 16.27 15.12
C PRO A 44 -20.80 15.23 14.72
N ILE A 45 -20.04 14.78 15.72
CA ILE A 45 -19.14 13.63 15.64
C ILE A 45 -19.72 12.60 16.60
N TYR A 46 -19.86 11.36 16.17
CA TYR A 46 -20.48 10.31 16.98
C TYR A 46 -19.47 9.29 17.47
N GLU A 47 -19.82 8.63 18.57
CA GLU A 47 -19.12 7.44 19.07
C GLU A 47 -19.89 6.20 18.63
N ILE A 48 -19.16 5.21 18.12
CA ILE A 48 -19.67 3.89 17.77
C ILE A 48 -19.63 3.00 19.01
N ILE A 49 -20.71 2.27 19.27
CA ILE A 49 -20.85 1.35 20.39
C ILE A 49 -20.19 0.01 20.02
N PRO A 50 -19.17 -0.45 20.77
CA PRO A 50 -18.58 -1.75 20.54
C PRO A 50 -19.60 -2.87 20.80
N PRO A 51 -19.64 -3.92 19.96
CA PRO A 51 -20.55 -5.03 20.16
C PRO A 51 -20.01 -6.04 21.17
N GLU A 52 -20.91 -6.83 21.75
CA GLU A 52 -20.56 -7.98 22.57
C GLU A 52 -20.68 -9.28 21.76
N VAL A 53 -19.61 -9.66 21.06
CA VAL A 53 -19.55 -10.91 20.29
C VAL A 53 -18.79 -11.99 21.06
N ASN A 54 -19.35 -13.20 21.15
CA ASN A 54 -18.71 -14.39 21.72
C ASN A 54 -19.13 -15.65 20.95
N LEU A 55 -18.46 -16.78 21.22
CA LEU A 55 -18.70 -18.07 20.56
C LEU A 55 -20.18 -18.47 20.54
N THR A 56 -20.83 -18.46 21.70
CA THR A 56 -22.24 -18.85 21.84
C THR A 56 -23.16 -17.90 21.09
N PHE A 57 -22.86 -16.61 21.09
CA PHE A 57 -23.63 -15.63 20.31
C PHE A 57 -23.52 -15.90 18.81
N ALA A 58 -22.30 -16.08 18.29
CA ALA A 58 -22.05 -16.37 16.89
C ALA A 58 -22.67 -17.70 16.42
N GLU A 59 -22.57 -18.77 17.23
CA GLU A 59 -23.22 -20.06 16.95
C GLU A 59 -24.74 -19.93 16.82
N ASN A 60 -25.36 -19.18 17.74
CA ASN A 60 -26.81 -18.97 17.72
C ASN A 60 -27.24 -18.13 16.52
N MET A 61 -26.45 -17.13 16.12
CA MET A 61 -26.71 -16.35 14.91
C MET A 61 -26.60 -17.24 13.66
N ALA A 62 -25.51 -17.98 13.49
CA ALA A 62 -25.35 -18.92 12.37
C ALA A 62 -26.51 -19.93 12.28
N TYR A 63 -26.92 -20.51 13.42
CA TYR A 63 -28.05 -21.45 13.47
C TYR A 63 -29.38 -20.78 13.11
N SER A 64 -29.67 -19.60 13.68
CA SER A 64 -30.99 -18.96 13.54
C SER A 64 -31.20 -18.27 12.20
N LEU A 65 -30.12 -17.77 11.59
CA LEU A 65 -30.16 -17.09 10.30
C LEU A 65 -30.04 -18.06 9.13
N PHE A 66 -29.10 -19.01 9.20
CA PHE A 66 -28.71 -19.84 8.05
C PHE A 66 -28.74 -21.34 8.32
N GLY A 67 -29.17 -21.78 9.51
CA GLY A 67 -29.46 -23.19 9.78
C GLY A 67 -28.25 -24.07 10.06
N PHE A 68 -27.12 -23.51 10.55
CA PHE A 68 -25.96 -24.30 10.99
C PHE A 68 -26.29 -25.13 12.24
N ARG A 69 -26.67 -26.40 12.09
CA ARG A 69 -27.18 -27.26 13.20
C ARG A 69 -26.12 -28.07 13.95
N ASP A 70 -25.08 -28.51 13.23
CA ASP A 70 -24.09 -29.47 13.73
C ASP A 70 -22.66 -28.91 13.67
N SER A 71 -22.54 -27.58 13.62
CA SER A 71 -21.27 -26.84 13.60
C SER A 71 -21.13 -25.98 14.84
N SER A 72 -19.90 -25.86 15.34
CA SER A 72 -19.55 -24.97 16.45
C SER A 72 -18.76 -23.76 15.95
N ALA A 73 -18.91 -22.62 16.61
CA ALA A 73 -18.08 -21.46 16.36
C ALA A 73 -16.66 -21.70 16.85
N GLN A 74 -15.73 -21.02 16.22
CA GLN A 74 -14.35 -20.94 16.64
C GLN A 74 -13.91 -19.48 16.61
N GLU A 75 -13.12 -19.08 17.58
CA GLU A 75 -12.52 -17.76 17.62
C GLU A 75 -11.15 -17.82 16.94
N ILE A 76 -10.95 -16.99 15.92
CA ILE A 76 -9.73 -16.86 15.15
C ILE A 76 -9.43 -15.37 15.06
N GLU A 77 -8.45 -14.90 15.84
CA GLU A 77 -7.97 -13.50 15.80
C GLU A 77 -9.08 -12.45 15.94
N GLY A 78 -10.02 -12.68 16.86
CA GLY A 78 -11.16 -11.77 17.07
C GLY A 78 -12.31 -11.95 16.09
N ARG A 79 -12.26 -12.93 15.17
CA ARG A 79 -13.41 -13.36 14.37
C ARG A 79 -14.00 -14.65 14.89
N TYR A 80 -15.31 -14.74 14.92
CA TYR A 80 -16.05 -15.93 15.30
C TYR A 80 -16.63 -16.59 14.06
N VAL A 81 -16.10 -17.77 13.72
CA VAL A 81 -16.39 -18.45 12.45
C VAL A 81 -17.14 -19.75 12.70
N VAL A 82 -18.19 -20.00 11.93
CA VAL A 82 -18.96 -21.25 11.91
C VAL A 82 -18.96 -21.79 10.48
N ASN A 83 -18.34 -22.96 10.27
CA ASN A 83 -18.21 -23.59 8.95
C ASN A 83 -19.05 -24.88 8.85
N SER A 84 -19.62 -25.13 7.67
CA SER A 84 -20.34 -26.36 7.34
C SER A 84 -20.22 -26.65 5.84
N GLY A 85 -19.31 -27.54 5.46
CA GLY A 85 -18.95 -27.74 4.05
C GLY A 85 -18.36 -26.46 3.46
N ASN A 86 -18.89 -26.01 2.31
CA ASN A 86 -18.52 -24.75 1.65
C ASN A 86 -19.34 -23.54 2.13
N LYS A 87 -20.13 -23.69 3.21
CA LYS A 87 -20.83 -22.58 3.85
C LYS A 87 -20.03 -22.04 5.02
N THR A 88 -19.93 -20.73 5.08
CA THR A 88 -19.20 -20.01 6.13
C THR A 88 -20.08 -18.89 6.68
N PHE A 89 -20.15 -18.78 8.00
CA PHE A 89 -20.71 -17.64 8.71
C PHE A 89 -19.65 -17.07 9.65
N GLU A 90 -19.49 -15.75 9.66
CA GLU A 90 -18.47 -15.06 10.44
C GLU A 90 -19.06 -13.85 11.15
N MET A 91 -18.55 -13.58 12.35
CA MET A 91 -18.79 -12.33 13.07
C MET A 91 -17.48 -11.73 13.58
N ASP A 92 -17.23 -10.46 13.33
CA ASP A 92 -16.06 -9.77 13.87
C ASP A 92 -16.35 -9.20 15.26
N ALA A 93 -15.48 -9.44 16.24
CA ALA A 93 -15.64 -8.96 17.60
C ALA A 93 -15.43 -7.44 17.72
N ARG A 94 -14.74 -6.82 16.77
CA ARG A 94 -14.37 -5.39 16.82
C ARG A 94 -15.58 -4.51 16.52
N ASP A 95 -16.37 -4.89 15.52
CA ASP A 95 -17.46 -4.06 15.00
C ASP A 95 -18.79 -4.81 14.85
N GLY A 96 -18.82 -6.12 15.09
CA GLY A 96 -20.05 -6.92 15.07
C GLY A 96 -20.55 -7.22 13.66
N SER A 97 -19.76 -6.87 12.64
CA SER A 97 -20.04 -7.19 11.25
C SER A 97 -20.29 -8.68 11.08
N MET A 98 -21.24 -9.03 10.22
CA MET A 98 -21.54 -10.42 9.86
C MET A 98 -21.28 -10.67 8.39
N TRP A 99 -20.60 -11.77 8.11
CA TRP A 99 -20.45 -12.30 6.76
C TRP A 99 -21.08 -13.69 6.69
N PHE A 100 -21.85 -13.95 5.64
CA PHE A 100 -22.26 -15.30 5.26
C PHE A 100 -22.04 -15.51 3.78
N ALA A 101 -21.53 -16.68 3.44
CA ALA A 101 -21.41 -17.14 2.06
C ALA A 101 -21.66 -18.65 1.99
N ASP A 102 -22.44 -19.05 0.99
CA ASP A 102 -22.51 -20.43 0.51
C ASP A 102 -21.70 -20.52 -0.78
N TYR A 103 -20.42 -20.89 -0.72
CA TYR A 103 -19.54 -20.88 -1.90
C TYR A 103 -19.88 -21.97 -2.94
N ASP A 104 -20.79 -22.91 -2.63
CA ASP A 104 -21.35 -23.79 -3.66
C ASP A 104 -22.30 -23.02 -4.60
N LEU A 105 -22.87 -21.90 -4.14
CA LEU A 105 -23.88 -21.10 -4.82
C LEU A 105 -23.39 -19.70 -5.21
N LEU A 106 -22.78 -18.98 -4.26
CA LEU A 106 -22.30 -17.61 -4.41
C LEU A 106 -21.18 -17.55 -5.47
N TRP A 107 -21.35 -16.68 -6.47
CA TRP A 107 -20.39 -16.48 -7.57
C TRP A 107 -20.11 -17.72 -8.43
N ASN A 108 -20.95 -18.77 -8.35
CA ASN A 108 -20.81 -19.97 -9.14
C ASN A 108 -21.31 -19.78 -10.58
N VAL A 109 -20.39 -19.72 -11.53
CA VAL A 109 -20.70 -19.47 -12.95
C VAL A 109 -21.53 -20.58 -13.60
N ALA A 110 -21.60 -21.78 -13.04
CA ALA A 110 -22.48 -22.83 -13.56
C ALA A 110 -23.97 -22.59 -13.25
N LEU A 111 -24.29 -21.76 -12.24
CA LEU A 111 -25.66 -21.48 -11.77
C LEU A 111 -26.23 -20.17 -12.34
N GLY A 112 -27.42 -19.74 -11.91
CA GLY A 112 -28.04 -18.48 -12.34
C GLY A 112 -28.93 -18.64 -13.58
N ILE A 113 -29.52 -19.83 -13.77
CA ILE A 113 -30.40 -20.10 -14.92
C ILE A 113 -31.77 -19.42 -14.71
N GLU A 114 -32.29 -19.45 -13.49
CA GLU A 114 -33.58 -18.87 -13.09
C GLU A 114 -33.44 -18.00 -11.83
N VAL A 115 -32.75 -16.87 -11.96
CA VAL A 115 -32.67 -15.87 -10.88
C VAL A 115 -33.97 -15.05 -10.84
N PRO A 116 -34.58 -14.82 -9.66
CA PRO A 116 -35.77 -13.97 -9.53
C PRO A 116 -35.53 -12.54 -10.04
N THR A 117 -36.62 -11.78 -10.21
CA THR A 117 -36.47 -10.37 -10.59
C THR A 117 -35.86 -9.56 -9.43
N PRO A 118 -35.17 -8.44 -9.68
CA PRO A 118 -34.66 -7.58 -8.61
C PRO A 118 -35.75 -7.16 -7.60
N LEU A 119 -36.98 -6.90 -8.08
CA LEU A 119 -38.10 -6.50 -7.22
C LEU A 119 -38.57 -7.64 -6.30
N ASP A 120 -38.60 -8.88 -6.81
CA ASP A 120 -38.93 -10.05 -5.99
C ASP A 120 -37.81 -10.28 -4.95
N CYS A 121 -36.55 -10.18 -5.38
CA CYS A 121 -35.40 -10.27 -4.47
C CYS A 121 -35.48 -9.22 -3.36
N LYS A 122 -35.84 -7.97 -3.67
CA LYS A 122 -36.04 -6.93 -2.65
C LYS A 122 -37.15 -7.29 -1.68
N ALA A 123 -38.28 -7.76 -2.18
CA ALA A 123 -39.42 -8.12 -1.33
C ALA A 123 -39.05 -9.25 -0.35
N ASP A 124 -38.29 -10.24 -0.83
CA ASP A 124 -37.80 -11.35 -0.02
C ASP A 124 -36.72 -10.89 0.99
N ALA A 125 -35.80 -10.00 0.57
CA ALA A 125 -34.80 -9.41 1.45
C ALA A 125 -35.42 -8.55 2.56
N ASP A 126 -36.35 -7.64 2.22
CA ASP A 126 -37.08 -6.82 3.18
C ASP A 126 -37.80 -7.72 4.21
N ALA A 127 -38.54 -8.73 3.73
CA ALA A 127 -39.29 -9.64 4.60
C ALA A 127 -38.38 -10.45 5.52
N TRP A 128 -37.25 -10.94 5.01
CA TRP A 128 -36.28 -11.70 5.80
C TRP A 128 -35.58 -10.82 6.84
N LEU A 129 -35.11 -9.63 6.45
CA LEU A 129 -34.47 -8.69 7.38
C LEU A 129 -35.43 -8.24 8.48
N ASP A 130 -36.69 -7.94 8.15
CA ASP A 130 -37.73 -7.58 9.11
C ASP A 130 -38.04 -8.74 10.07
N GLU A 131 -38.18 -9.97 9.55
CA GLU A 131 -38.42 -11.18 10.37
C GLU A 131 -37.27 -11.40 11.37
N LYS A 132 -36.03 -11.19 10.94
CA LYS A 132 -34.84 -11.40 11.76
C LYS A 132 -34.46 -10.20 12.63
N GLY A 133 -35.10 -9.05 12.44
CA GLY A 133 -34.76 -7.81 13.14
C GLY A 133 -33.38 -7.26 12.76
N LEU A 134 -32.97 -7.45 11.51
CA LEU A 134 -31.65 -7.10 10.98
C LEU A 134 -31.63 -5.82 10.14
N LEU A 135 -32.77 -5.13 10.00
CA LEU A 135 -32.84 -3.82 9.33
C LEU A 135 -33.13 -2.71 10.36
N PRO A 136 -32.09 -1.99 10.83
CA PRO A 136 -32.29 -0.86 11.73
C PRO A 136 -33.09 0.28 11.07
N PRO A 137 -33.86 1.10 11.82
CA PRO A 137 -34.79 2.08 11.25
C PRO A 137 -34.18 3.19 10.39
N ASN A 138 -32.89 3.45 10.56
CA ASN A 138 -32.11 4.45 9.83
C ASN A 138 -31.47 3.91 8.54
N TYR A 139 -31.66 2.62 8.24
CA TYR A 139 -31.30 2.06 6.95
C TYR A 139 -32.43 2.27 5.95
N VAL A 140 -32.05 2.65 4.74
CA VAL A 140 -32.95 2.78 3.59
C VAL A 140 -32.42 1.93 2.46
N PHE A 141 -33.32 1.44 1.62
CA PHE A 141 -32.92 0.79 0.37
C PHE A 141 -32.12 1.78 -0.47
N ALA A 142 -30.91 1.39 -0.85
CA ALA A 142 -30.00 2.22 -1.63
C ALA A 142 -30.13 1.91 -3.12
N ASN A 143 -29.79 0.69 -3.52
CA ASN A 143 -29.74 0.29 -4.92
C ASN A 143 -29.83 -1.24 -5.07
N PHE A 144 -29.90 -1.67 -6.33
CA PHE A 144 -29.64 -3.06 -6.71
C PHE A 144 -28.23 -3.19 -7.24
N GLY A 145 -27.48 -4.16 -6.70
CA GLY A 145 -26.25 -4.67 -7.29
C GLY A 145 -26.46 -6.05 -7.91
N SER A 146 -25.44 -6.60 -8.56
CA SER A 146 -25.49 -7.97 -9.10
C SER A 146 -24.12 -8.55 -9.35
N THR A 147 -24.06 -9.87 -9.46
CA THR A 147 -22.93 -10.56 -10.09
C THR A 147 -23.30 -10.94 -11.52
N ASN A 148 -22.52 -10.45 -12.49
CA ASN A 148 -22.74 -10.68 -13.91
C ASN A 148 -21.55 -11.43 -14.52
N VAL A 149 -21.86 -12.35 -15.41
CA VAL A 149 -20.88 -13.00 -16.27
C VAL A 149 -21.16 -12.58 -17.71
N THR A 150 -20.15 -12.06 -18.38
CA THR A 150 -20.13 -11.90 -19.84
C THR A 150 -18.98 -12.71 -20.41
N ALA A 151 -19.29 -13.65 -21.30
CA ALA A 151 -18.30 -14.38 -22.06
C ALA A 151 -18.36 -13.96 -23.54
N TRP A 152 -17.20 -13.72 -24.15
CA TRP A 152 -17.05 -13.33 -25.54
C TRP A 152 -16.22 -14.35 -26.30
N ASN A 153 -16.76 -14.83 -27.42
CA ASN A 153 -16.02 -15.68 -28.34
C ASN A 153 -15.45 -14.82 -29.48
N ILE A 154 -14.14 -14.70 -29.52
CA ILE A 154 -13.44 -13.82 -30.47
C ILE A 154 -13.57 -14.31 -31.92
N ASP A 155 -13.51 -15.63 -32.14
CA ASP A 155 -13.58 -16.24 -33.47
C ASP A 155 -15.00 -16.17 -34.06
N ALA A 156 -16.00 -16.38 -33.20
CA ALA A 156 -17.41 -16.39 -33.61
C ALA A 156 -18.05 -15.00 -33.59
N GLY A 157 -17.42 -14.01 -32.94
CA GLY A 157 -18.00 -12.70 -32.71
C GLY A 157 -19.32 -12.76 -31.92
N ALA A 158 -19.39 -13.65 -30.93
CA ALA A 158 -20.62 -13.95 -30.19
C ALA A 158 -20.43 -13.82 -28.67
N SER A 159 -21.44 -13.29 -27.97
CA SER A 159 -21.44 -13.21 -26.51
C SER A 159 -22.46 -14.15 -25.86
N GLN A 160 -22.14 -14.57 -24.64
CA GLN A 160 -23.08 -15.17 -23.70
C GLN A 160 -23.08 -14.33 -22.42
N LYS A 161 -24.25 -14.10 -21.84
CA LYS A 161 -24.41 -13.29 -20.62
C LYS A 161 -25.34 -13.98 -19.64
N LYS A 162 -25.04 -13.85 -18.35
CA LYS A 162 -25.86 -14.40 -17.27
C LYS A 162 -25.69 -13.57 -16.00
N VAL A 163 -26.79 -13.41 -15.26
CA VAL A 163 -26.77 -12.90 -13.87
C VAL A 163 -26.72 -14.11 -12.95
N LEU A 164 -25.78 -14.14 -12.01
CA LEU A 164 -25.64 -15.25 -11.06
C LEU A 164 -26.50 -15.02 -9.81
N GLN A 165 -26.47 -13.79 -9.30
CA GLN A 165 -27.26 -13.34 -8.16
C GLN A 165 -27.53 -11.83 -8.20
N TRP A 166 -28.59 -11.40 -7.49
CA TRP A 166 -28.87 -9.99 -7.19
C TRP A 166 -28.42 -9.62 -5.79
N HIS A 167 -27.92 -8.40 -5.64
CA HIS A 167 -27.53 -7.83 -4.36
C HIS A 167 -28.58 -6.77 -4.01
N VAL A 168 -29.24 -6.91 -2.86
CA VAL A 168 -30.19 -5.93 -2.34
C VAL A 168 -29.47 -5.12 -1.27
N ASN A 169 -29.20 -3.86 -1.58
CA ASN A 169 -28.28 -3.02 -0.81
C ASN A 169 -29.05 -1.97 -0.01
N TYR A 170 -28.68 -1.79 1.25
CA TYR A 170 -29.24 -0.81 2.16
C TYR A 170 -28.11 0.03 2.75
N GLU A 171 -28.34 1.33 2.81
CA GLU A 171 -27.40 2.31 3.35
C GLU A 171 -28.02 3.03 4.54
N ILE A 172 -27.15 3.49 5.43
CA ILE A 172 -27.51 4.20 6.65
C ILE A 172 -27.35 5.70 6.44
N PHE A 173 -28.27 6.47 7.02
CA PHE A 173 -28.23 7.93 7.03
C PHE A 173 -28.26 8.45 8.47
N ILE A 174 -27.52 9.52 8.72
CA ILE A 174 -27.63 10.36 9.91
C ILE A 174 -28.27 11.68 9.49
N GLY A 175 -29.56 11.82 9.76
CA GLY A 175 -30.35 12.89 9.15
C GLY A 175 -30.41 12.71 7.63
N ASP A 176 -29.89 13.68 6.89
CA ASP A 176 -29.82 13.66 5.42
C ASP A 176 -28.40 13.31 4.90
N THR A 177 -27.46 13.00 5.79
CA THR A 177 -26.06 12.70 5.44
C THR A 177 -25.84 11.19 5.41
N PRO A 178 -25.39 10.61 4.28
CA PRO A 178 -25.09 9.18 4.20
C PRO A 178 -23.86 8.85 5.05
N VAL A 179 -23.77 7.61 5.49
CA VAL A 179 -22.56 7.05 6.12
C VAL A 179 -21.92 6.09 5.12
N THR A 180 -20.64 6.29 4.80
CA THR A 180 -19.92 5.59 3.73
C THR A 180 -18.57 5.05 4.19
N GLY A 181 -18.06 4.07 3.46
CA GLY A 181 -16.76 3.46 3.68
C GLY A 181 -16.85 1.96 3.97
N PRO A 182 -15.70 1.31 4.22
CA PRO A 182 -15.66 -0.11 4.54
C PRO A 182 -16.52 -0.40 5.76
N GLY A 183 -17.53 -1.26 5.59
CA GLY A 183 -18.32 -1.76 6.71
C GLY A 183 -19.51 -0.89 7.14
N GLU A 184 -20.18 -0.18 6.23
CA GLU A 184 -21.37 0.63 6.56
C GLU A 184 -22.57 0.39 5.63
N GLN A 185 -22.80 -0.88 5.32
CA GLN A 185 -23.84 -1.33 4.41
C GLN A 185 -24.40 -2.69 4.84
N ILE A 186 -25.68 -2.89 4.51
CA ILE A 186 -26.31 -4.21 4.57
C ILE A 186 -26.59 -4.67 3.14
N THR A 187 -26.10 -5.84 2.78
CA THR A 187 -26.29 -6.45 1.46
C THR A 187 -26.81 -7.87 1.62
N VAL A 188 -27.97 -8.14 1.03
CA VAL A 188 -28.54 -9.49 0.92
C VAL A 188 -28.34 -9.98 -0.51
N MET A 189 -27.64 -11.10 -0.70
CA MET A 189 -27.33 -11.66 -2.02
C MET A 189 -28.25 -12.86 -2.30
N ILE A 190 -29.07 -12.74 -3.34
CA ILE A 190 -30.13 -13.70 -3.67
C ILE A 190 -29.86 -14.34 -5.03
N GLY A 191 -29.70 -15.67 -5.02
CA GLY A 191 -29.33 -16.47 -6.19
C GLY A 191 -30.50 -17.17 -6.87
N GLU A 192 -30.17 -18.24 -7.60
CA GLU A 192 -31.15 -19.10 -8.28
C GLU A 192 -32.21 -19.64 -7.29
N GLY A 193 -33.48 -19.63 -7.71
CA GLY A 193 -34.58 -20.11 -6.87
C GLY A 193 -34.99 -19.20 -5.70
N GLY A 194 -34.35 -18.02 -5.55
CA GLY A 194 -34.65 -17.06 -4.48
C GLY A 194 -33.97 -17.37 -3.14
N GLU A 195 -32.96 -18.23 -3.14
CA GLU A 195 -32.20 -18.53 -1.93
C GLU A 195 -31.21 -17.40 -1.59
N ILE A 196 -31.06 -17.09 -0.30
CA ILE A 196 -29.99 -16.20 0.18
C ILE A 196 -28.67 -16.98 0.11
N VAL A 197 -27.81 -16.60 -0.82
CA VAL A 197 -26.53 -17.25 -1.12
C VAL A 197 -25.34 -16.51 -0.48
N GLY A 198 -25.55 -15.25 -0.11
CA GLY A 198 -24.57 -14.44 0.60
C GLY A 198 -25.24 -13.32 1.39
N PHE A 199 -24.55 -12.84 2.42
CA PHE A 199 -25.03 -11.76 3.28
C PHE A 199 -23.85 -11.01 3.88
N ASN A 200 -23.85 -9.70 3.74
CA ASN A 200 -22.87 -8.79 4.31
C ASN A 200 -23.62 -7.78 5.17
N TRP A 201 -23.44 -7.85 6.50
CA TRP A 201 -24.14 -6.98 7.44
C TRP A 201 -23.12 -6.20 8.24
N ASN A 202 -22.92 -4.96 7.84
CA ASN A 202 -21.97 -4.08 8.50
C ASN A 202 -22.73 -2.92 9.13
N HIS A 203 -23.46 -3.23 10.20
CA HIS A 203 -24.10 -2.23 11.02
C HIS A 203 -23.33 -2.05 12.31
N ARG A 204 -23.00 -0.80 12.59
CA ARG A 204 -22.39 -0.36 13.84
C ARG A 204 -23.40 0.48 14.58
N GLU A 205 -23.66 0.13 15.83
CA GLU A 205 -24.60 0.90 16.64
C GLU A 205 -23.98 2.26 16.99
N ILE A 206 -24.69 3.33 16.69
CA ILE A 206 -24.21 4.71 16.88
C ILE A 206 -24.84 5.26 18.16
N LYS A 207 -24.02 5.85 19.03
CA LYS A 207 -24.50 6.51 20.23
C LYS A 207 -25.37 7.72 19.86
N GLU A 208 -26.58 7.81 20.43
CA GLU A 208 -27.56 8.86 20.07
C GLU A 208 -27.03 10.28 20.33
N GLU A 209 -26.29 10.48 21.42
CA GLU A 209 -25.70 11.77 21.78
C GLU A 209 -24.35 11.97 21.08
N PRO A 210 -24.14 13.08 20.36
CA PRO A 210 -22.85 13.41 19.76
C PRO A 210 -21.72 13.42 20.79
N TYR A 211 -20.58 12.84 20.42
CA TYR A 211 -19.34 12.95 21.17
C TYR A 211 -18.86 14.42 21.22
N ALA A 212 -18.95 15.11 20.08
CA ALA A 212 -18.60 16.52 19.93
C ALA A 212 -19.37 17.14 18.75
N THR A 213 -19.29 18.47 18.60
CA THR A 213 -19.61 19.17 17.36
C THR A 213 -18.37 19.90 16.86
N SER A 214 -18.21 20.01 15.54
CA SER A 214 -17.11 20.73 14.91
C SER A 214 -17.64 21.55 13.74
N PRO A 215 -17.21 22.82 13.57
CA PRO A 215 -17.44 23.53 12.32
C PRO A 215 -16.76 22.78 11.19
N ILE A 216 -17.43 22.67 10.05
CA ILE A 216 -16.84 22.03 8.88
C ILE A 216 -16.02 23.02 8.06
N ILE A 217 -14.96 22.54 7.42
CA ILE A 217 -14.16 23.30 6.46
C ILE A 217 -15.03 23.58 5.22
N VAL A 218 -14.99 24.82 4.72
CA VAL A 218 -15.66 25.20 3.47
C VAL A 218 -15.03 24.44 2.30
N TYR A 219 -15.85 23.79 1.49
CA TYR A 219 -15.40 22.94 0.36
C TYR A 219 -14.41 23.65 -0.57
N GLU A 220 -14.68 24.90 -0.96
CA GLU A 220 -13.78 25.67 -1.82
C GLU A 220 -12.41 25.93 -1.16
N SER A 221 -12.37 26.03 0.17
CA SER A 221 -11.12 26.16 0.92
C SER A 221 -10.29 24.87 0.92
N ILE A 222 -10.93 23.71 0.77
CA ILE A 222 -10.25 22.42 0.59
C ILE A 222 -9.59 22.39 -0.78
N LEU A 223 -10.33 22.74 -1.84
CA LEU A 223 -9.77 22.75 -3.19
C LEU A 223 -8.57 23.70 -3.30
N GLU A 224 -8.68 24.90 -2.73
CA GLU A 224 -7.58 25.88 -2.70
C GLU A 224 -6.37 25.35 -1.94
N TYR A 225 -6.57 24.72 -0.77
CA TYR A 225 -5.49 24.15 0.05
C TYR A 225 -4.70 23.08 -0.71
N TYR A 226 -5.41 22.12 -1.31
CA TYR A 226 -4.79 20.99 -2.00
C TYR A 226 -4.38 21.33 -3.44
N GLY A 227 -4.58 22.57 -3.88
CA GLY A 227 -4.27 23.00 -5.25
C GLY A 227 -5.09 22.28 -6.31
N ILE A 228 -6.30 21.82 -5.97
CA ILE A 228 -7.20 21.10 -6.87
C ILE A 228 -7.98 22.11 -7.71
N SER A 229 -7.92 21.98 -9.04
CA SER A 229 -8.73 22.80 -9.92
C SER A 229 -10.21 22.39 -9.80
N PRO A 230 -11.17 23.34 -9.70
CA PRO A 230 -12.58 23.01 -9.77
C PRO A 230 -13.00 22.31 -11.06
N ASP A 231 -12.25 22.50 -12.16
CA ASP A 231 -12.50 21.84 -13.44
C ASP A 231 -12.12 20.34 -13.40
N ASP A 232 -11.27 19.94 -12.47
CA ASP A 232 -10.89 18.54 -12.26
C ASP A 232 -11.93 17.78 -11.42
N VAL A 233 -12.90 18.46 -10.81
CA VAL A 233 -13.90 17.82 -9.94
C VAL A 233 -15.06 17.27 -10.77
N VAL A 234 -15.22 15.96 -10.74
CA VAL A 234 -16.34 15.25 -11.37
C VAL A 234 -17.58 15.25 -10.48
N ASP A 235 -17.38 14.93 -9.20
CA ASP A 235 -18.44 14.89 -8.19
C ASP A 235 -17.84 15.15 -6.80
N TYR A 236 -18.65 15.64 -5.87
CA TYR A 236 -18.26 15.69 -4.46
C TYR A 236 -19.48 15.59 -3.55
N ARG A 237 -19.29 14.97 -2.38
CA ARG A 237 -20.34 14.85 -1.37
C ARG A 237 -19.78 14.89 0.05
N LEU A 238 -20.61 15.38 0.96
CA LEU A 238 -20.38 15.36 2.40
C LEU A 238 -21.02 14.11 2.99
N VAL A 239 -20.22 13.30 3.66
CA VAL A 239 -20.62 11.99 4.19
C VAL A 239 -20.09 11.81 5.62
N TYR A 240 -20.63 10.85 6.36
CA TYR A 240 -20.00 10.35 7.57
C TYR A 240 -19.12 9.14 7.23
N ARG A 241 -17.97 9.01 7.88
CA ARG A 241 -17.10 7.85 7.73
C ARG A 241 -16.44 7.51 9.07
N ALA A 242 -16.35 6.23 9.37
CA ALA A 242 -15.53 5.78 10.49
C ALA A 242 -14.06 5.76 10.09
N ASP A 243 -13.18 6.06 11.04
CA ASP A 243 -11.75 5.93 10.80
C ASP A 243 -11.42 4.47 10.46
N SER A 244 -10.63 4.27 9.40
CA SER A 244 -10.21 2.93 9.00
C SER A 244 -9.13 2.38 9.93
N SER A 245 -8.43 3.25 10.67
CA SER A 245 -7.42 2.84 11.65
C SER A 245 -8.09 2.25 12.90
N GLU A 246 -7.56 1.12 13.39
CA GLU A 246 -8.09 0.34 14.52
C GLU A 246 -8.09 1.10 15.87
N GLU A 247 -7.78 2.39 15.87
CA GLU A 247 -7.45 3.17 17.05
C GLU A 247 -8.58 4.10 17.51
N THR A 248 -9.62 4.36 16.70
CA THR A 248 -10.76 5.21 17.13
C THR A 248 -12.13 4.64 16.76
N ASN A 249 -13.08 4.74 17.70
CA ASN A 249 -14.50 4.38 17.48
C ASN A 249 -15.33 5.62 17.10
N LEU A 250 -14.75 6.55 16.34
CA LEU A 250 -15.41 7.81 15.99
C LEU A 250 -15.93 7.78 14.56
N LEU A 251 -17.13 8.31 14.40
CA LEU A 251 -17.76 8.56 13.12
C LEU A 251 -17.76 10.06 12.85
N LYS A 252 -17.07 10.48 11.78
CA LYS A 252 -16.73 11.88 11.51
C LYS A 252 -17.24 12.32 10.13
N PRO A 253 -17.58 13.61 9.94
CA PRO A 253 -17.92 14.12 8.63
C PRO A 253 -16.65 14.27 7.76
N VAL A 254 -16.73 13.81 6.52
CA VAL A 254 -15.65 13.87 5.50
C VAL A 254 -16.21 14.31 4.16
N TYR A 255 -15.37 14.92 3.33
CA TYR A 255 -15.65 15.14 1.92
C TYR A 255 -15.08 13.98 1.11
N GLU A 256 -15.92 13.34 0.30
CA GLU A 256 -15.50 12.45 -0.77
C GLU A 256 -15.56 13.24 -2.08
N ILE A 257 -14.42 13.37 -2.76
CA ILE A 257 -14.26 14.19 -3.97
C ILE A 257 -13.77 13.26 -5.08
N THR A 258 -14.55 13.13 -6.15
CA THR A 258 -14.14 12.40 -7.35
C THR A 258 -13.45 13.37 -8.29
N LEU A 259 -12.21 13.09 -8.63
CA LEU A 259 -11.39 13.91 -9.51
C LEU A 259 -11.18 13.21 -10.85
N ASN A 260 -11.22 13.96 -11.94
CA ASN A 260 -10.63 13.61 -13.22
C ASN A 260 -9.15 14.01 -13.18
N GLU A 261 -8.26 13.16 -13.65
CA GLU A 261 -6.81 13.36 -13.51
C GLU A 261 -6.11 13.92 -14.74
N ASP A 262 -6.75 13.99 -15.91
CA ASP A 262 -6.08 14.52 -17.11
C ASP A 262 -6.97 15.21 -18.17
N ASP A 263 -6.30 16.05 -18.95
CA ASP A 263 -6.82 16.94 -20.00
C ASP A 263 -6.70 16.37 -21.43
N ASP A 264 -5.91 15.29 -21.65
CA ASP A 264 -5.65 14.73 -22.99
C ASP A 264 -5.78 13.18 -23.03
N ASP A 265 -6.81 12.72 -23.72
CA ASP A 265 -7.05 11.36 -24.27
C ASP A 265 -7.25 10.15 -23.33
N GLU A 266 -7.07 10.22 -22.00
CA GLU A 266 -7.30 9.08 -21.09
C GLU A 266 -8.35 9.30 -19.97
N ASP A 267 -8.96 8.18 -19.58
CA ASP A 267 -10.01 7.87 -18.60
C ASP A 267 -9.84 8.01 -17.08
N ILE A 268 -8.88 8.75 -16.56
CA ILE A 268 -8.36 8.47 -15.20
C ILE A 268 -9.15 9.21 -14.13
N PHE A 269 -9.72 8.46 -13.17
CA PHE A 269 -10.50 9.00 -12.06
C PHE A 269 -9.93 8.55 -10.71
N SER A 270 -9.98 9.42 -9.71
CA SER A 270 -9.63 9.08 -8.33
C SER A 270 -10.64 9.62 -7.32
N ILE A 271 -10.74 8.95 -6.17
CA ILE A 271 -11.55 9.42 -5.04
C ILE A 271 -10.61 9.92 -3.95
N PHE A 272 -10.67 11.22 -3.71
CA PHE A 272 -9.95 11.90 -2.64
C PHE A 272 -10.89 12.08 -1.43
N VAL A 273 -10.49 11.54 -0.28
CA VAL A 273 -11.27 11.62 0.97
C VAL A 273 -10.53 12.49 1.96
N VAL A 274 -11.19 13.55 2.44
CA VAL A 274 -10.59 14.50 3.38
C VAL A 274 -11.55 14.80 4.53
N ASN A 275 -11.02 14.91 5.74
CA ASN A 275 -11.84 15.25 6.91
C ASN A 275 -12.49 16.62 6.73
N ALA A 276 -13.80 16.68 6.92
CA ALA A 276 -14.53 17.93 6.87
C ALA A 276 -14.46 18.67 8.21
N ALA A 277 -14.25 17.95 9.33
CA ALA A 277 -14.13 18.54 10.65
C ALA A 277 -12.73 19.11 10.92
N PHE A 278 -12.65 20.35 11.42
CA PHE A 278 -11.38 20.99 11.76
C PHE A 278 -10.85 20.49 13.11
N LEU A 279 -10.06 19.42 13.08
CA LEU A 279 -9.56 18.74 14.28
C LEU A 279 -8.15 18.18 14.13
N ASP A 280 -7.78 17.64 12.97
CA ASP A 280 -6.57 16.85 12.84
C ASP A 280 -5.28 17.69 12.90
N PRO A 281 -4.16 17.11 13.39
CA PRO A 281 -2.86 17.74 13.22
C PRO A 281 -2.52 17.84 11.73
N GLU A 282 -1.66 18.78 11.39
CA GLU A 282 -1.05 18.92 10.06
C GLU A 282 0.46 18.95 10.25
N VAL A 283 1.22 18.33 9.35
CA VAL A 283 2.68 18.31 9.40
C VAL A 283 3.24 18.78 8.07
N GLU A 284 4.32 19.56 8.12
CA GLU A 284 5.08 20.00 6.95
C GLU A 284 6.56 19.72 7.20
N ILE A 285 7.22 19.06 6.26
CA ILE A 285 8.67 18.88 6.20
C ILE A 285 9.28 20.16 5.64
N VAL A 286 10.04 20.85 6.49
CA VAL A 286 10.68 22.13 6.12
C VAL A 286 12.14 21.96 5.69
N SER A 287 12.75 20.82 6.01
CA SER A 287 14.09 20.44 5.57
C SER A 287 14.23 18.90 5.55
N PRO A 288 14.98 18.32 4.60
CA PRO A 288 15.54 18.97 3.41
C PRO A 288 14.45 19.30 2.37
N GLY A 289 14.82 20.07 1.35
CA GLY A 289 13.90 20.33 0.22
C GLY A 289 13.66 19.08 -0.63
N HIS A 290 12.53 19.07 -1.33
CA HIS A 290 12.15 18.00 -2.26
C HIS A 290 13.14 17.88 -3.43
N TYR A 291 13.51 16.65 -3.81
CA TYR A 291 14.46 16.29 -4.87
C TYR A 291 15.90 16.78 -4.67
N LEU A 292 16.36 16.91 -3.43
CA LEU A 292 17.78 17.20 -3.18
C LEU A 292 18.65 15.95 -3.26
N THR A 293 19.90 16.13 -3.72
CA THR A 293 20.91 15.09 -3.82
C THR A 293 22.00 15.30 -2.76
N PHE A 294 22.34 14.23 -2.05
CA PHE A 294 23.37 14.19 -1.02
C PHE A 294 24.40 13.11 -1.32
N THR A 295 25.63 13.29 -0.85
CA THR A 295 26.64 12.22 -0.92
C THR A 295 26.44 11.24 0.24
N GLN A 296 26.69 9.95 0.02
CA GLN A 296 26.65 8.96 1.10
C GLN A 296 27.54 9.39 2.27
N TYR A 297 27.02 9.27 3.49
CA TYR A 297 27.62 9.73 4.76
C TYR A 297 27.66 11.25 4.96
N GLU A 298 27.11 12.05 4.04
CA GLU A 298 26.81 13.46 4.29
C GLU A 298 25.71 13.59 5.36
N ASP A 299 25.79 14.62 6.18
CA ASP A 299 24.81 14.87 7.25
C ASP A 299 23.58 15.57 6.66
N ILE A 300 22.44 14.88 6.69
CA ILE A 300 21.17 15.36 6.15
C ILE A 300 20.27 15.69 7.32
N THR A 301 19.85 16.95 7.42
CA THR A 301 18.98 17.44 8.50
C THR A 301 17.52 17.41 8.08
N PHE A 302 16.73 16.64 8.83
CA PHE A 302 15.30 16.50 8.69
C PHE A 302 14.58 17.30 9.77
N GLU A 303 13.71 18.20 9.35
CA GLU A 303 12.92 19.06 10.23
C GLU A 303 11.47 19.09 9.77
N CYS A 304 10.54 19.00 10.71
CA CYS A 304 9.12 19.19 10.43
C CYS A 304 8.45 20.13 11.44
N VAL A 305 7.42 20.82 10.97
CA VAL A 305 6.56 21.68 11.79
C VAL A 305 5.18 21.05 11.83
N VAL A 306 4.58 21.04 13.02
CA VAL A 306 3.19 20.60 13.21
C VAL A 306 2.31 21.80 13.47
N THR A 307 1.26 21.95 12.68
CA THR A 307 0.17 22.91 12.89
C THR A 307 -1.07 22.15 13.35
N ASN A 308 -2.00 22.85 14.00
CA ASN A 308 -3.24 22.26 14.53
C ASN A 308 -2.99 21.09 15.49
N GLY A 309 -3.99 20.24 15.73
CA GLY A 309 -3.90 19.11 16.65
C GLY A 309 -3.72 19.47 18.14
N LEU A 310 -3.68 18.45 18.99
CA LEU A 310 -3.48 18.61 20.44
C LEU A 310 -2.15 17.99 20.86
N GLY A 311 -1.15 18.82 21.22
CA GLY A 311 0.10 18.29 21.78
C GLY A 311 -0.08 17.58 23.14
N PRO A 312 0.88 16.73 23.57
CA PRO A 312 2.14 16.42 22.89
C PRO A 312 1.96 15.58 21.62
N PHE A 313 2.85 15.79 20.65
CA PHE A 313 2.90 15.03 19.40
C PHE A 313 3.93 13.90 19.48
N THR A 314 3.66 12.82 18.76
CA THR A 314 4.60 11.73 18.49
C THR A 314 4.97 11.75 17.01
N TYR A 315 6.21 11.38 16.69
CA TYR A 315 6.78 11.47 15.34
C TYR A 315 7.36 10.12 14.96
N ALA A 316 7.23 9.74 13.69
CA ALA A 316 7.91 8.60 13.11
C ALA A 316 8.29 8.90 11.66
N TRP A 317 9.59 8.93 11.39
CA TRP A 317 10.16 9.16 10.06
C TRP A 317 10.55 7.84 9.42
N TYR A 318 10.17 7.65 8.17
CA TYR A 318 10.43 6.44 7.40
C TYR A 318 11.10 6.77 6.07
N SER A 319 11.91 5.84 5.61
CA SER A 319 12.27 5.67 4.20
C SER A 319 11.67 4.38 3.69
N ASP A 320 11.16 4.41 2.46
CA ASP A 320 10.83 3.24 1.63
C ASP A 320 11.92 2.16 1.60
N PHE A 321 13.20 2.52 1.61
CA PHE A 321 14.32 1.55 1.62
C PHE A 321 14.90 1.25 2.99
N ASP A 322 15.03 2.26 3.86
CA ASP A 322 15.71 2.12 5.16
C ASP A 322 14.75 1.84 6.34
N GLY A 323 13.44 1.86 6.09
CA GLY A 323 12.41 1.69 7.12
C GLY A 323 12.38 2.88 8.10
N LEU A 324 12.09 2.62 9.38
CA LEU A 324 12.03 3.65 10.43
C LEU A 324 13.42 4.26 10.69
N ILE A 325 13.59 5.54 10.37
CA ILE A 325 14.86 6.27 10.52
C ILE A 325 14.91 7.17 11.76
N SER A 326 13.77 7.63 12.30
CA SER A 326 13.73 8.43 13.54
C SER A 326 12.35 8.48 14.18
N ASN A 327 12.28 8.77 15.49
CA ASN A 327 11.05 9.11 16.22
C ASN A 327 11.08 10.53 16.81
N SER A 328 12.03 11.36 16.38
CA SER A 328 12.16 12.74 16.85
C SER A 328 11.48 13.69 15.87
N GLN A 329 10.99 14.83 16.35
CA GLN A 329 10.47 15.89 15.47
C GLN A 329 11.52 16.31 14.44
N ASN A 330 12.74 16.59 14.92
CA ASN A 330 13.89 16.97 14.10
C ASN A 330 15.06 16.03 14.40
N PHE A 331 15.82 15.66 13.38
CA PHE A 331 17.03 14.83 13.50
C PHE A 331 17.96 15.03 12.31
N SER A 332 19.18 14.52 12.41
CA SER A 332 20.09 14.42 11.26
C SER A 332 20.49 12.96 11.04
N SER A 333 20.67 12.57 9.77
CA SER A 333 21.07 11.24 9.37
C SER A 333 22.24 11.29 8.39
N THR A 334 23.15 10.33 8.56
CA THR A 334 24.28 10.04 7.65
C THR A 334 24.20 8.62 7.10
N THR A 335 23.10 7.91 7.37
CA THR A 335 23.03 6.45 7.22
C THR A 335 22.09 6.01 6.11
N LEU A 336 21.54 6.95 5.32
CA LEU A 336 20.70 6.61 4.19
C LEU A 336 21.49 5.80 3.16
N THR A 337 20.84 4.77 2.64
CA THR A 337 21.40 3.83 1.67
C THR A 337 21.57 4.50 0.30
N VAL A 338 22.50 4.04 -0.53
CA VAL A 338 22.55 4.45 -1.95
C VAL A 338 21.60 3.52 -2.70
N VAL A 339 20.72 4.07 -3.53
CA VAL A 339 19.72 3.28 -4.25
C VAL A 339 19.88 3.48 -5.75
N ASP A 340 20.00 2.38 -6.47
CA ASP A 340 19.92 2.35 -7.92
C ASP A 340 19.09 1.15 -8.39
N LYS A 341 18.30 1.34 -9.45
CA LYS A 341 17.61 0.25 -10.15
C LYS A 341 18.13 0.25 -11.58
N LYS A 342 18.65 -0.90 -12.05
CA LYS A 342 19.29 -1.05 -13.38
C LYS A 342 20.34 0.03 -13.71
N GLY A 343 21.09 0.48 -12.69
CA GLY A 343 22.11 1.53 -12.84
C GLY A 343 21.57 2.95 -12.95
N VAL A 344 20.26 3.15 -12.78
CA VAL A 344 19.61 4.46 -12.69
C VAL A 344 19.43 4.80 -11.21
N PRO A 345 19.96 5.95 -10.73
CA PRO A 345 19.72 6.39 -9.36
C PRO A 345 18.23 6.62 -9.10
N VAL A 346 17.72 6.08 -7.99
CA VAL A 346 16.34 6.26 -7.54
C VAL A 346 16.36 7.02 -6.20
N PRO A 347 15.48 8.03 -6.00
CA PRO A 347 15.44 8.73 -4.73
C PRO A 347 14.75 7.87 -3.66
N HIS A 348 15.13 8.09 -2.40
CA HIS A 348 14.32 7.67 -1.27
C HIS A 348 13.06 8.52 -1.20
N THR A 349 11.92 7.88 -0.93
CA THR A 349 10.72 8.56 -0.43
C THR A 349 10.80 8.61 1.09
N ILE A 350 11.12 9.79 1.63
CA ILE A 350 11.18 10.03 3.06
C ILE A 350 9.86 10.65 3.51
N HIS A 351 9.19 10.04 4.49
CA HIS A 351 7.95 10.58 5.02
C HIS A 351 7.95 10.64 6.55
N VAL A 352 7.27 11.64 7.11
CA VAL A 352 7.02 11.77 8.54
C VAL A 352 5.55 11.48 8.82
N ARG A 353 5.28 10.63 9.81
CA ARG A 353 3.95 10.46 10.41
C ARG A 353 3.94 11.13 11.76
N VAL A 354 2.93 11.95 12.02
CA VAL A 354 2.73 12.62 13.29
C VAL A 354 1.41 12.17 13.88
N LYS A 355 1.41 11.80 15.16
CA LYS A 355 0.16 11.65 15.94
C LYS A 355 0.09 12.69 17.03
N ASP A 356 -1.11 13.15 17.33
CA ASP A 356 -1.36 14.02 18.46
C ASP A 356 -1.76 13.25 19.74
N SER A 357 -2.06 13.98 20.82
CA SER A 357 -2.34 13.39 22.14
C SER A 357 -3.66 12.62 22.24
N ILE A 358 -4.49 12.64 21.19
CA ILE A 358 -5.72 11.87 21.09
C ILE A 358 -5.69 10.95 19.85
N ASP A 359 -4.49 10.55 19.43
CA ASP A 359 -4.20 9.59 18.35
C ASP A 359 -4.71 9.99 16.96
N ARG A 360 -4.98 11.28 16.72
CA ARG A 360 -5.21 11.78 15.35
C ARG A 360 -3.88 11.88 14.64
N TRP A 361 -3.83 11.50 13.37
CA TRP A 361 -2.57 11.40 12.63
C TRP A 361 -2.56 12.25 11.35
N CYS A 362 -1.37 12.65 10.93
CA CYS A 362 -1.09 13.29 9.65
C CYS A 362 0.28 12.88 9.13
N LEU A 363 0.55 13.19 7.87
CA LEU A 363 1.82 12.85 7.25
C LEU A 363 2.23 13.87 6.19
N ASP A 364 3.53 13.97 5.96
CA ASP A 364 4.13 14.69 4.83
C ASP A 364 5.35 13.93 4.31
N TYR A 365 5.78 14.20 3.09
CA TYR A 365 6.87 13.48 2.43
C TYR A 365 7.75 14.35 1.52
N ILE A 366 8.96 13.86 1.28
CA ILE A 366 9.92 14.41 0.33
C ILE A 366 10.68 13.28 -0.39
N ALA A 367 11.29 13.59 -1.53
CA ALA A 367 12.20 12.72 -2.25
C ALA A 367 13.66 13.20 -2.07
N VAL A 368 14.59 12.30 -1.76
CA VAL A 368 16.03 12.62 -1.65
C VAL A 368 16.91 11.59 -2.36
N PHE A 369 17.90 12.03 -3.12
CA PHE A 369 18.88 11.16 -3.78
C PHE A 369 20.14 11.00 -2.93
N ILE A 370 20.67 9.78 -2.86
CA ILE A 370 21.95 9.48 -2.20
C ILE A 370 22.93 8.95 -3.23
N GLU A 371 24.01 9.68 -3.49
CA GLU A 371 25.06 9.26 -4.42
C GLU A 371 26.22 8.55 -3.69
N PRO A 372 26.90 7.57 -4.31
CA PRO A 372 28.04 6.89 -3.71
C PRO A 372 29.15 7.86 -3.25
N GLY A 373 29.57 7.73 -1.99
CA GLY A 373 30.68 8.49 -1.45
C GLY A 373 32.02 8.06 -2.07
N THR A 374 32.87 9.02 -2.43
CA THR A 374 34.26 8.70 -2.81
C THR A 374 35.09 8.45 -1.56
N ILE A 375 35.39 7.17 -1.25
CA ILE A 375 36.39 6.87 -0.24
C ILE A 375 37.75 7.35 -0.77
N ALA A 376 38.31 8.39 -0.14
CA ALA A 376 39.66 8.85 -0.42
C ALA A 376 40.67 7.74 -0.09
N THR A 377 40.99 6.90 -1.08
CA THR A 377 42.09 5.95 -0.97
C THR A 377 43.40 6.73 -0.92
N PHE A 378 43.96 6.91 0.28
CA PHE A 378 45.33 7.42 0.38
C PHE A 378 46.27 6.44 -0.32
N PRO A 379 47.10 6.88 -1.27
CA PRO A 379 48.05 5.99 -1.92
C PRO A 379 48.98 5.44 -0.83
N THR A 380 49.05 4.11 -0.73
CA THR A 380 49.87 3.36 0.25
C THR A 380 51.34 3.82 0.28
N THR A 381 51.81 4.43 -0.80
CA THR A 381 53.13 5.06 -0.91
C THR A 381 53.34 6.23 0.03
N LEU A 382 52.32 7.03 0.36
CA LEU A 382 52.45 8.18 1.26
C LEU A 382 52.58 7.72 2.73
N THR A 383 51.82 6.69 3.12
CA THR A 383 51.88 6.09 4.47
C THR A 383 53.24 5.43 4.72
N ILE A 384 53.77 4.71 3.73
CA ILE A 384 55.11 4.09 3.80
C ILE A 384 56.20 5.16 3.81
N ALA A 385 56.06 6.25 3.02
CA ALA A 385 57.04 7.33 3.00
C ALA A 385 57.12 8.11 4.32
N ILE A 386 55.98 8.36 4.99
CA ILE A 386 55.92 9.01 6.29
C ILE A 386 56.54 8.10 7.38
N ALA A 387 56.24 6.80 7.34
CA ALA A 387 56.82 5.83 8.27
C ALA A 387 58.34 5.66 8.08
N ALA A 388 58.82 5.60 6.84
CA ALA A 388 60.24 5.51 6.51
C ALA A 388 61.00 6.80 6.88
N GLY A 389 60.40 7.97 6.61
CA GLY A 389 60.95 9.27 6.99
C GLY A 389 61.09 9.43 8.51
N GLY A 390 60.07 9.04 9.27
CA GLY A 390 60.10 9.03 10.74
C GLY A 390 61.17 8.10 11.30
N PHE A 391 61.34 6.90 10.73
CA PHE A 391 62.35 5.94 11.15
C PHE A 391 63.79 6.46 10.95
N ILE A 392 64.07 7.11 9.82
CA ILE A 392 65.40 7.65 9.50
C ILE A 392 65.80 8.78 10.48
N VAL A 393 64.87 9.67 10.84
CA VAL A 393 65.12 10.77 11.78
C VAL A 393 65.46 10.24 13.17
N VAL A 394 64.80 9.17 13.60
CA VAL A 394 64.97 8.56 14.93
C VAL A 394 66.27 7.78 15.03
N VAL A 395 66.62 7.02 13.99
CA VAL A 395 67.91 6.32 13.92
C VAL A 395 69.07 7.33 13.87
N GLY A 396 68.90 8.44 13.13
CA GLY A 396 69.88 9.54 13.11
C GLY A 396 70.07 10.21 14.47
N ALA A 397 68.98 10.50 15.18
CA ALA A 397 69.02 11.08 16.53
C ALA A 397 69.63 10.12 17.57
N ALA A 398 69.30 8.82 17.49
CA ALA A 398 69.87 7.78 18.35
C ALA A 398 71.38 7.62 18.17
N ALA A 399 71.88 7.65 16.92
CA ALA A 399 73.31 7.55 16.63
C ALA A 399 74.11 8.75 17.16
N LEU A 400 73.52 9.96 17.15
CA LEU A 400 74.10 11.18 17.74
C LEU A 400 74.15 11.13 19.26
N LEU A 401 73.14 10.54 19.91
CA LEU A 401 73.07 10.40 21.36
C LEU A 401 73.99 9.30 21.91
N LEU A 402 74.21 8.20 21.16
CA LEU A 402 75.14 7.12 21.53
C LEU A 402 76.62 7.55 21.60
N LYS A 403 77.00 8.67 20.96
CA LYS A 403 78.34 9.26 21.09
C LYS A 403 78.59 9.98 22.42
N ARG A 404 77.54 10.37 23.16
CA ARG A 404 77.65 11.02 24.48
C ARG A 404 77.50 9.98 25.58
N ARG A 405 78.62 9.41 26.05
CA ARG A 405 78.66 8.42 27.13
C ARG A 405 78.21 9.04 28.47
N GLY A 406 76.94 8.86 28.82
CA GLY A 406 76.41 9.19 30.13
C GLY A 406 74.98 8.68 30.29
N ALA A 407 74.59 8.28 31.52
CA ALA A 407 73.30 7.66 31.84
C ALA A 407 72.07 8.47 31.37
N MET A 408 72.22 9.77 31.17
CA MET A 408 71.19 10.69 30.67
C MET A 408 70.89 10.51 29.17
N GLY A 409 71.85 10.03 28.37
CA GLY A 409 71.63 9.72 26.95
C GLY A 409 70.76 8.49 26.73
N LEU A 410 70.86 7.49 27.62
CA LEU A 410 70.03 6.29 27.58
C LEU A 410 68.57 6.61 27.95
N LEU A 411 68.36 7.51 28.93
CA LEU A 411 67.04 7.95 29.36
C LEU A 411 66.29 8.72 28.26
N LEU A 412 67.01 9.60 27.53
CA LEU A 412 66.46 10.33 26.38
C LEU A 412 66.13 9.39 25.20
N LEU A 413 66.95 8.35 24.97
CA LEU A 413 66.69 7.33 23.96
C LEU A 413 65.44 6.50 24.29
N LEU A 414 65.25 6.13 25.56
CA LEU A 414 64.04 5.44 26.02
C LEU A 414 62.78 6.30 25.92
N LEU A 415 62.87 7.60 26.21
CA LEU A 415 61.75 8.56 26.06
C LEU A 415 61.38 8.81 24.59
N MET A 416 62.37 8.91 23.70
CA MET A 416 62.12 9.01 22.26
C MET A 416 61.55 7.71 21.70
N PHE A 417 62.01 6.55 22.18
CA PHE A 417 61.45 5.25 21.81
C PHE A 417 60.02 5.09 22.33
N SER A 418 59.70 5.53 23.55
CA SER A 418 58.32 5.51 24.06
C SER A 418 57.41 6.47 23.31
N MET A 419 57.91 7.65 22.90
CA MET A 419 57.14 8.58 22.07
C MET A 419 56.92 8.06 20.65
N LEU A 420 57.85 7.28 20.10
CA LEU A 420 57.63 6.59 18.83
C LEU A 420 56.62 5.45 18.98
N VAL A 421 56.75 4.63 20.01
CA VAL A 421 55.79 3.55 20.25
C VAL A 421 54.39 4.11 20.49
N SER A 422 54.24 5.27 21.13
CA SER A 422 52.94 5.96 21.22
C SER A 422 52.48 6.58 19.91
N ALA A 423 53.39 7.14 19.09
CA ALA A 423 53.03 7.69 17.78
C ALA A 423 52.62 6.58 16.80
N PHE A 424 53.20 5.38 16.89
CA PHE A 424 52.86 4.21 16.07
C PHE A 424 51.70 3.38 16.64
N ALA A 425 51.40 3.46 17.95
CA ALA A 425 50.19 2.89 18.54
C ALA A 425 48.93 3.77 18.29
N ILE A 426 49.10 4.99 17.79
CA ILE A 426 48.02 5.93 17.40
C ILE A 426 47.96 6.09 15.87
N ILE A 427 48.82 5.41 15.09
CA ILE A 427 48.47 5.13 13.69
C ILE A 427 47.39 4.06 13.77
N PRO A 428 46.14 4.31 13.35
CA PRO A 428 45.18 3.23 13.25
C PRO A 428 45.84 2.18 12.38
N ILE A 429 45.98 0.97 12.89
CA ILE A 429 46.38 -0.18 12.09
C ILE A 429 45.29 -0.31 11.02
N VAL A 430 45.51 0.35 9.88
CA VAL A 430 44.78 0.13 8.62
C VAL A 430 45.35 -1.16 8.05
N SER A 431 45.14 -2.24 8.80
CA SER A 431 45.18 -3.62 8.34
C SER A 431 44.04 -4.36 9.05
N ALA A 432 42.86 -3.76 8.98
CA ALA A 432 41.60 -4.48 8.92
C ALA A 432 41.05 -4.26 7.50
N SER A 433 41.75 -4.81 6.51
CA SER A 433 41.20 -4.99 5.18
C SER A 433 40.29 -6.21 5.22
N SER A 434 39.02 -6.00 5.55
CA SER A 434 37.91 -6.85 5.11
C SER A 434 36.53 -6.20 5.20
N ASP A 435 36.34 -5.11 5.97
CA ASP A 435 34.97 -4.59 6.22
C ASP A 435 34.69 -3.20 5.60
N VAL A 436 35.54 -2.70 4.69
CA VAL A 436 35.28 -1.44 3.92
C VAL A 436 34.41 -1.70 2.68
N ASN A 437 33.76 -2.87 2.61
CA ASN A 437 32.78 -3.17 1.56
C ASN A 437 31.35 -2.79 1.92
N ASP A 438 31.11 -2.12 3.05
CA ASP A 438 29.77 -1.68 3.46
C ASP A 438 29.38 -0.37 2.76
N LEU A 439 29.54 -0.33 1.43
CA LEU A 439 28.64 0.51 0.62
C LEU A 439 27.26 -0.10 0.87
N ARG A 440 26.45 0.55 1.71
CA ARG A 440 25.01 0.29 1.74
C ARG A 440 24.50 0.78 0.38
N SER A 441 24.61 -0.06 -0.63
CA SER A 441 24.01 0.13 -1.94
C SER A 441 22.90 -0.90 -2.06
N PHE A 442 21.68 -0.43 -2.19
CA PHE A 442 20.57 -1.24 -2.62
C PHE A 442 20.54 -1.19 -4.14
N SER A 443 20.99 -2.30 -4.75
CA SER A 443 20.93 -2.54 -6.18
C SER A 443 20.18 -3.86 -6.35
N PRO A 444 18.88 -3.82 -6.67
CA PRO A 444 18.11 -5.03 -6.74
C PRO A 444 18.49 -5.84 -7.98
N SER A 445 18.41 -7.16 -7.84
CA SER A 445 18.54 -8.10 -8.95
C SER A 445 17.16 -8.64 -9.32
N ALA A 446 16.95 -8.89 -10.61
CA ALA A 446 15.79 -9.63 -11.08
C ALA A 446 15.63 -10.97 -10.32
N PRO A 447 14.40 -11.51 -10.21
CA PRO A 447 14.13 -12.82 -9.66
C PRO A 447 15.00 -13.88 -10.33
N THR A 448 15.40 -14.91 -9.58
CA THR A 448 16.30 -15.95 -10.11
C THR A 448 15.59 -17.09 -10.85
N GLY A 449 14.27 -17.14 -10.77
CA GLY A 449 13.39 -18.00 -11.54
C GLY A 449 12.74 -17.18 -12.65
N ALA A 450 13.05 -17.51 -13.90
CA ALA A 450 12.19 -17.14 -15.01
C ALA A 450 11.76 -18.49 -15.59
N TYR A 451 10.45 -18.68 -15.80
CA TYR A 451 9.74 -19.91 -16.20
C TYR A 451 9.44 -20.90 -15.06
N ASP A 452 8.17 -21.32 -14.97
CA ASP A 452 7.57 -22.31 -14.01
C ASP A 452 8.59 -23.35 -13.54
N ASP A 453 9.22 -23.03 -12.41
CA ASP A 453 10.21 -23.86 -11.75
C ASP A 453 9.61 -24.62 -10.55
N GLY A 454 8.30 -24.45 -10.34
CA GLY A 454 7.52 -25.01 -9.24
C GLY A 454 7.83 -24.40 -7.87
N VAL A 455 8.55 -23.28 -7.82
CA VAL A 455 8.61 -22.39 -6.66
C VAL A 455 7.32 -21.57 -6.62
N LYS A 456 6.99 -21.02 -5.44
CA LYS A 456 5.88 -20.09 -5.31
C LYS A 456 6.47 -18.70 -5.25
N GLU A 457 6.16 -17.81 -6.16
CA GLU A 457 6.76 -16.48 -6.26
C GLU A 457 5.72 -15.37 -6.24
N VAL A 458 6.02 -14.30 -5.50
CA VAL A 458 5.17 -13.12 -5.43
C VAL A 458 6.00 -11.87 -5.60
N GLY A 459 5.47 -10.93 -6.37
CA GLY A 459 6.00 -9.59 -6.54
C GLY A 459 4.94 -8.53 -6.25
N ILE A 460 5.38 -7.36 -5.78
CA ILE A 460 4.50 -6.20 -5.65
C ILE A 460 5.15 -4.94 -6.22
N GLU A 461 4.33 -4.10 -6.86
CA GLU A 461 4.71 -2.72 -7.20
C GLU A 461 3.61 -1.73 -6.85
N TRP A 462 3.98 -0.52 -6.47
CA TRP A 462 3.00 0.46 -6.02
C TRP A 462 3.50 1.89 -6.03
N CYS A 463 2.57 2.82 -6.20
CA CYS A 463 2.80 4.23 -5.91
C CYS A 463 1.81 4.72 -4.84
N GLY A 464 2.35 5.34 -3.79
CA GLY A 464 1.60 5.75 -2.61
C GLY A 464 1.63 7.24 -2.45
N VAL A 465 2.56 7.73 -1.65
CA VAL A 465 2.62 9.16 -1.29
C VAL A 465 3.26 10.00 -2.38
N SER A 466 4.09 9.40 -3.23
CA SER A 466 4.92 10.15 -4.19
C SER A 466 4.18 10.63 -5.45
N VAL A 467 2.98 10.12 -5.72
CA VAL A 467 2.14 10.55 -6.84
C VAL A 467 1.54 11.93 -6.59
N TRP A 468 1.16 12.64 -7.66
CA TRP A 468 0.62 14.00 -7.57
C TRP A 468 -0.63 14.06 -6.67
N LYS A 469 -1.44 12.99 -6.66
CA LYS A 469 -2.55 12.79 -5.74
C LYS A 469 -2.24 11.59 -4.84
N PRO A 470 -1.67 11.82 -3.64
CA PRO A 470 -1.21 10.74 -2.76
C PRO A 470 -2.29 9.72 -2.41
N LEU A 471 -1.90 8.44 -2.51
CA LEU A 471 -2.66 7.28 -2.09
C LEU A 471 -2.10 6.77 -0.75
N TRP A 472 -2.53 7.41 0.34
CA TRP A 472 -1.95 7.26 1.69
C TRP A 472 -1.98 5.84 2.26
N ASN A 473 -2.90 5.00 1.81
CA ASN A 473 -3.08 3.65 2.31
C ASN A 473 -2.34 2.58 1.50
N THR A 474 -1.71 2.96 0.38
CA THR A 474 -1.16 2.01 -0.59
C THR A 474 -0.08 1.11 -0.01
N GLU A 475 0.98 1.67 0.59
CA GLU A 475 2.08 0.90 1.20
C GLU A 475 1.55 -0.18 2.15
N LYS A 476 0.68 0.22 3.09
CA LYS A 476 0.12 -0.70 4.09
C LYS A 476 -0.75 -1.80 3.46
N ASN A 477 -1.52 -1.46 2.43
CA ASN A 477 -2.39 -2.40 1.73
C ASN A 477 -1.57 -3.49 1.03
N ILE A 478 -0.62 -3.07 0.20
CA ILE A 478 0.10 -3.93 -0.71
C ILE A 478 1.25 -4.69 -0.04
N GLU A 479 1.99 -4.05 0.87
CA GLU A 479 2.96 -4.77 1.70
C GLU A 479 2.27 -5.73 2.65
N GLY A 480 1.05 -5.40 3.07
CA GLY A 480 0.19 -6.30 3.83
C GLY A 480 -0.07 -7.61 3.07
N PHE A 481 -0.42 -7.52 1.77
CA PHE A 481 -0.52 -8.69 0.89
C PHE A 481 0.81 -9.44 0.78
N TYR A 482 1.89 -8.75 0.42
CA TYR A 482 3.20 -9.33 0.19
C TYR A 482 3.75 -10.08 1.41
N ASN A 483 3.62 -9.47 2.59
CA ASN A 483 4.03 -10.08 3.85
C ASN A 483 3.14 -11.25 4.26
N TRP A 484 1.84 -11.19 3.97
CA TRP A 484 0.93 -12.31 4.20
C TRP A 484 1.29 -13.51 3.33
N MET A 485 1.47 -13.29 2.02
CA MET A 485 1.80 -14.36 1.07
C MET A 485 3.17 -14.98 1.38
N GLY A 486 4.17 -14.17 1.75
CA GLY A 486 5.46 -14.71 2.18
C GLY A 486 5.43 -15.45 3.52
N GLY A 487 4.74 -14.88 4.52
CA GLY A 487 4.72 -15.42 5.88
C GLY A 487 3.80 -16.63 6.08
N ILE A 488 2.59 -16.56 5.52
CA ILE A 488 1.53 -17.57 5.67
C ILE A 488 1.38 -18.40 4.39
N GLY A 489 1.40 -17.75 3.22
CA GLY A 489 1.29 -18.41 1.91
C GLY A 489 2.48 -19.31 1.56
N GLY A 490 3.65 -19.03 2.16
CA GLY A 490 4.91 -19.71 1.87
C GLY A 490 5.49 -19.34 0.51
N TYR A 491 5.12 -18.18 -0.04
CA TYR A 491 5.68 -17.64 -1.28
C TYR A 491 7.08 -17.05 -1.04
N SER A 492 7.96 -17.23 -2.01
CA SER A 492 9.19 -16.46 -2.13
C SER A 492 8.84 -15.04 -2.52
N LYS A 493 9.44 -14.10 -1.79
CA LYS A 493 9.18 -12.67 -1.90
C LYS A 493 10.25 -12.08 -2.82
N GLU A 494 9.95 -11.98 -4.11
CA GLU A 494 10.94 -11.68 -5.14
C GLU A 494 11.22 -10.18 -5.28
N PHE A 495 10.17 -9.36 -5.39
CA PHE A 495 10.33 -7.91 -5.50
C PHE A 495 9.24 -7.10 -4.79
N ASN A 496 9.64 -5.93 -4.31
CA ASN A 496 8.76 -4.89 -3.76
C ASN A 496 9.25 -3.53 -4.26
N TRP A 497 8.62 -3.03 -5.33
CA TRP A 497 8.95 -1.74 -5.92
C TRP A 497 7.93 -0.68 -5.54
N GLY A 498 8.29 0.16 -4.57
CA GLY A 498 7.48 1.29 -4.14
C GLY A 498 7.91 2.61 -4.78
N GLU A 499 6.94 3.50 -4.93
CA GLU A 499 7.11 4.93 -5.22
C GLU A 499 7.96 5.16 -6.48
N TYR A 500 9.11 5.83 -6.37
CA TYR A 500 9.98 6.11 -7.52
C TYR A 500 10.67 4.87 -8.12
N SER A 501 10.57 3.72 -7.45
CA SER A 501 11.08 2.44 -7.95
C SER A 501 10.06 1.65 -8.74
N ALA A 502 8.77 1.96 -8.61
CA ALA A 502 7.73 1.32 -9.40
C ALA A 502 7.81 1.83 -10.84
N TRP A 503 8.14 0.93 -11.78
CA TRP A 503 8.38 1.29 -13.17
C TRP A 503 7.43 0.52 -14.08
N GLU A 504 6.74 1.26 -14.95
CA GLU A 504 5.88 0.70 -15.98
C GLU A 504 6.61 -0.27 -16.90
N GLU A 505 7.92 -0.07 -17.11
CA GLU A 505 8.79 -0.95 -17.89
C GLU A 505 8.74 -2.41 -17.39
N ASP A 506 8.57 -2.62 -16.08
CA ASP A 506 8.56 -3.95 -15.47
C ASP A 506 7.29 -4.76 -15.81
N PHE A 507 6.27 -4.11 -16.37
CA PHE A 507 5.00 -4.73 -16.79
C PHE A 507 4.83 -4.79 -18.32
N LYS A 508 5.66 -4.05 -19.06
CA LYS A 508 5.60 -3.96 -20.51
C LYS A 508 6.33 -5.16 -21.12
N ASP A 509 5.80 -5.65 -22.23
CA ASP A 509 6.44 -6.68 -23.04
C ASP A 509 7.69 -6.15 -23.74
N GLU A 510 8.70 -7.00 -23.89
CA GLU A 510 9.98 -6.66 -24.52
C GLU A 510 9.82 -6.04 -25.93
N ALA A 511 8.78 -6.42 -26.69
CA ALA A 511 8.52 -5.85 -28.01
C ALA A 511 8.03 -4.40 -27.96
N PHE A 512 7.60 -3.93 -26.79
CA PHE A 512 7.19 -2.56 -26.50
C PHE A 512 8.21 -1.80 -25.65
N GLY A 513 9.41 -2.36 -25.48
CA GLY A 513 10.51 -1.72 -24.74
C GLY A 513 10.51 -2.03 -23.24
N GLY A 514 9.68 -2.97 -22.79
CA GLY A 514 9.62 -3.39 -21.40
C GLY A 514 10.59 -4.50 -21.03
N THR A 515 10.51 -4.91 -19.76
CA THR A 515 11.25 -6.00 -19.14
C THR A 515 10.36 -6.86 -18.24
N ASP A 516 9.11 -7.11 -18.65
CA ASP A 516 8.20 -8.02 -17.94
C ASP A 516 8.80 -9.40 -17.69
N SER A 517 9.52 -9.96 -18.67
CA SER A 517 10.27 -11.22 -18.55
C SER A 517 11.31 -11.24 -17.42
N GLU A 518 11.76 -10.07 -16.96
CA GLU A 518 12.70 -9.92 -15.83
C GLU A 518 11.98 -9.72 -14.49
N TRP A 519 10.68 -9.41 -14.46
CA TRP A 519 9.96 -9.03 -13.23
C TRP A 519 8.56 -9.63 -13.17
N VAL A 520 7.60 -9.01 -13.85
CA VAL A 520 6.18 -9.35 -13.74
C VAL A 520 5.88 -10.74 -14.28
N ASP A 521 6.52 -11.15 -15.38
CA ASP A 521 6.45 -12.49 -15.97
C ASP A 521 7.49 -13.47 -15.39
N ALA A 522 8.12 -13.13 -14.27
CA ALA A 522 9.08 -13.98 -13.55
C ALA A 522 8.56 -14.48 -12.19
N VAL A 523 7.26 -14.31 -11.91
CA VAL A 523 6.63 -14.73 -10.64
C VAL A 523 5.20 -15.22 -10.87
N ASP A 524 4.69 -16.15 -10.07
CA ASP A 524 3.29 -16.61 -10.19
C ASP A 524 2.26 -15.49 -9.97
N PHE A 525 2.55 -14.56 -9.06
CA PHE A 525 1.56 -13.60 -8.57
C PHE A 525 2.14 -12.19 -8.44
N VAL A 526 1.47 -11.23 -9.10
CA VAL A 526 1.74 -9.80 -8.92
C VAL A 526 0.53 -9.11 -8.29
N TYR A 527 0.76 -8.33 -7.24
CA TYR A 527 -0.21 -7.34 -6.77
C TYR A 527 0.36 -5.96 -7.09
N TYR A 528 -0.45 -5.14 -7.74
CA TYR A 528 -0.10 -3.78 -8.10
C TYR A 528 -1.14 -2.79 -7.56
N GLN A 529 -0.69 -1.60 -7.13
CA GLN A 529 -1.58 -0.52 -6.70
C GLN A 529 -1.06 0.88 -7.09
N ASP A 530 -1.89 1.61 -7.84
CA ASP A 530 -1.77 3.05 -8.09
C ASP A 530 -3.13 3.58 -8.62
N HIS A 531 -3.15 4.78 -9.18
CA HIS A 531 -4.23 5.27 -10.03
C HIS A 531 -4.36 4.48 -11.32
N GLY A 532 -5.55 4.56 -11.91
CA GLY A 532 -5.84 3.88 -13.16
C GLY A 532 -7.06 4.44 -13.86
N GLY A 533 -7.22 3.99 -15.09
CA GLY A 533 -8.42 4.21 -15.89
C GLY A 533 -8.69 2.99 -16.74
N PRO A 534 -9.73 3.02 -17.59
CA PRO A 534 -10.01 1.94 -18.52
C PRO A 534 -8.76 1.49 -19.26
N ASP A 535 -7.98 2.40 -19.86
CA ASP A 535 -6.90 2.00 -20.77
C ASP A 535 -5.59 1.56 -20.11
N GLY A 536 -5.45 1.69 -18.79
CA GLY A 536 -4.17 1.43 -18.12
C GLY A 536 -4.08 1.90 -16.68
N VAL A 537 -2.84 1.95 -16.19
CA VAL A 537 -2.48 2.40 -14.84
C VAL A 537 -1.26 3.32 -14.86
N THR A 538 -1.04 4.10 -13.81
CA THR A 538 0.03 5.12 -13.77
C THR A 538 1.25 4.69 -12.99
N PHE A 539 2.36 5.39 -13.14
CA PHE A 539 3.56 5.16 -12.35
C PHE A 539 4.17 6.49 -11.92
N ARG A 540 4.85 6.48 -10.76
CA ARG A 540 5.66 7.62 -10.36
C ARG A 540 7.02 7.62 -11.06
N GLY A 541 7.59 6.43 -11.29
CA GLY A 541 8.76 6.26 -12.15
C GLY A 541 8.54 6.96 -13.50
N ASN A 542 9.62 7.50 -14.07
CA ASN A 542 9.61 8.02 -15.44
C ASN A 542 10.78 7.36 -16.18
N ASN A 543 10.76 6.03 -16.22
CA ASN A 543 11.89 5.26 -16.76
C ASN A 543 11.77 5.15 -18.30
N ASP A 544 10.56 4.93 -18.81
CA ASP A 544 10.18 5.03 -20.22
C ASP A 544 9.09 6.11 -20.40
N ASP A 545 7.94 5.94 -19.72
CA ASP A 545 6.87 6.93 -19.58
C ASP A 545 6.28 6.89 -18.16
N LYS A 546 5.05 7.37 -17.93
CA LYS A 546 4.41 7.38 -16.60
C LYS A 546 3.14 6.53 -16.56
N SER A 547 2.93 5.69 -17.57
CA SER A 547 1.67 4.97 -17.74
C SER A 547 1.90 3.62 -18.41
N LEU A 548 1.27 2.58 -17.88
CA LEU A 548 1.19 1.28 -18.53
C LEU A 548 -0.14 1.17 -19.26
N LEU A 549 -0.10 0.95 -20.57
CA LEU A 549 -1.31 0.77 -21.38
C LEU A 549 -1.53 -0.69 -21.73
N PHE A 550 -2.79 -1.13 -21.76
CA PHE A 550 -3.15 -2.52 -22.07
C PHE A 550 -2.49 -3.06 -23.35
N ARG A 551 -2.23 -2.20 -24.34
CA ARG A 551 -1.67 -2.60 -25.64
C ARG A 551 -0.20 -3.05 -25.56
N GLU A 552 0.49 -2.68 -24.49
CA GLU A 552 1.92 -2.92 -24.24
C GLU A 552 2.17 -4.19 -23.41
N CYS A 553 1.13 -4.85 -22.88
CA CYS A 553 1.26 -6.01 -22.00
C CYS A 553 1.14 -7.35 -22.76
N ARG A 554 1.96 -8.35 -22.45
CA ARG A 554 1.84 -9.74 -22.96
C ARG A 554 2.00 -10.79 -21.85
N TRP A 555 1.21 -10.63 -20.80
CA TRP A 555 1.32 -11.40 -19.58
C TRP A 555 1.09 -12.91 -19.69
N GLY A 556 1.91 -13.62 -18.94
CA GLY A 556 2.00 -15.06 -18.77
C GLY A 556 2.66 -15.79 -19.93
N ASP A 557 3.41 -15.10 -20.80
CA ASP A 557 4.35 -15.77 -21.70
C ASP A 557 5.69 -16.14 -21.01
N GLY A 558 5.82 -15.82 -19.73
CA GLY A 558 6.75 -16.36 -18.75
C GLY A 558 6.06 -17.21 -17.67
N ASP A 559 6.10 -16.76 -16.42
CA ASP A 559 5.65 -17.47 -15.22
C ASP A 559 4.41 -16.87 -14.54
N LEU A 560 3.91 -15.73 -15.04
CA LEU A 560 2.80 -15.03 -14.41
C LEU A 560 1.48 -15.75 -14.59
N ASP A 561 0.92 -16.21 -13.48
CA ASP A 561 -0.41 -16.80 -13.42
C ASP A 561 -1.48 -15.78 -13.07
N THR A 562 -1.22 -14.88 -12.13
CA THR A 562 -2.24 -13.91 -11.69
C THR A 562 -1.67 -12.53 -11.41
N ILE A 563 -2.38 -11.52 -11.91
CA ILE A 563 -2.14 -10.12 -11.54
C ILE A 563 -3.38 -9.49 -10.92
N ALA A 564 -3.22 -8.86 -9.78
CA ALA A 564 -4.24 -8.01 -9.17
C ALA A 564 -3.89 -6.54 -9.38
N ILE A 565 -4.73 -5.83 -10.13
CA ILE A 565 -4.61 -4.40 -10.42
C ILE A 565 -5.58 -3.65 -9.50
N ASP A 566 -5.08 -3.25 -8.34
CA ASP A 566 -5.83 -2.49 -7.34
C ASP A 566 -5.80 -0.99 -7.66
N ALA A 567 -6.46 -0.64 -8.76
CA ALA A 567 -6.53 0.70 -9.31
C ALA A 567 -7.95 1.00 -9.82
N CYS A 568 -8.23 2.28 -10.07
CA CYS A 568 -9.53 2.72 -10.57
C CYS A 568 -9.80 2.21 -12.00
N SER A 569 -10.89 1.49 -12.20
CA SER A 569 -11.46 1.16 -13.52
C SER A 569 -10.59 0.42 -14.57
N PRO A 570 -9.50 -0.32 -14.27
CA PRO A 570 -8.69 -0.97 -15.32
C PRO A 570 -9.52 -1.93 -16.17
N LEU A 571 -10.50 -2.61 -15.55
CA LEU A 571 -11.38 -3.57 -16.19
C LEU A 571 -12.76 -2.98 -16.56
N ALA A 572 -12.90 -1.65 -16.65
CA ALA A 572 -14.16 -1.02 -17.05
C ALA A 572 -14.72 -1.62 -18.34
N TRP A 573 -16.05 -1.79 -18.38
CA TRP A 573 -16.74 -2.48 -19.48
C TRP A 573 -16.35 -1.90 -20.85
N GLU A 574 -16.31 -0.58 -20.97
CA GLU A 574 -15.92 0.17 -22.16
C GLU A 574 -15.06 1.36 -21.76
N ASN A 575 -14.12 1.76 -22.63
CA ASN A 575 -13.40 3.01 -22.49
C ASN A 575 -14.14 4.17 -23.19
N LYS A 576 -13.56 5.38 -23.09
CA LYS A 576 -14.00 6.64 -23.72
C LYS A 576 -14.30 6.52 -25.23
N THR A 577 -13.57 5.64 -25.92
CA THR A 577 -13.69 5.41 -27.37
C THR A 577 -14.70 4.32 -27.74
N GLY A 578 -15.31 3.65 -26.76
CA GLY A 578 -16.25 2.56 -26.94
C GLY A 578 -15.61 1.18 -27.13
N HIS A 579 -14.30 1.04 -26.90
CA HIS A 579 -13.63 -0.26 -26.89
C HIS A 579 -13.96 -0.99 -25.59
N THR A 580 -14.49 -2.20 -25.74
CA THR A 580 -14.87 -3.07 -24.63
C THR A 580 -13.65 -3.63 -23.90
N VAL A 581 -13.83 -4.10 -22.67
CA VAL A 581 -12.81 -4.82 -21.90
C VAL A 581 -12.16 -5.96 -22.69
N PHE A 582 -12.95 -6.64 -23.55
CA PHE A 582 -12.45 -7.71 -24.42
C PHE A 582 -11.52 -7.18 -25.52
N GLU A 583 -11.86 -6.07 -26.16
CA GLU A 583 -11.03 -5.48 -27.22
C GLU A 583 -9.72 -4.91 -26.67
N ARG A 584 -9.73 -4.50 -25.39
CA ARG A 584 -8.55 -3.96 -24.70
C ARG A 584 -7.65 -5.08 -24.16
N TRP A 585 -8.17 -5.94 -23.29
CA TRP A 585 -7.34 -6.87 -22.53
C TRP A 585 -7.17 -8.27 -23.15
N ALA A 586 -7.95 -8.66 -24.17
CA ALA A 586 -7.82 -10.02 -24.72
C ALA A 586 -6.43 -10.35 -25.29
N ALA A 587 -5.73 -9.34 -25.82
CA ALA A 587 -4.39 -9.49 -26.39
C ALA A 587 -3.29 -9.65 -25.32
N THR A 588 -3.56 -9.23 -24.07
CA THR A 588 -2.60 -9.34 -22.97
C THR A 588 -2.54 -10.75 -22.40
N MET A 589 -3.54 -11.59 -22.70
CA MET A 589 -3.63 -12.97 -22.23
C MET A 589 -2.68 -13.88 -23.03
N GLN A 590 -1.39 -13.89 -22.72
CA GLN A 590 -0.37 -14.75 -23.35
C GLN A 590 0.04 -15.97 -22.51
N GLY A 591 -0.74 -16.27 -21.49
CA GLY A 591 -0.62 -17.47 -20.68
C GLY A 591 -1.11 -17.24 -19.26
N ILE A 592 -1.28 -15.98 -18.87
CA ILE A 592 -1.82 -15.61 -17.57
C ILE A 592 -3.21 -16.22 -17.35
N HIS A 593 -3.43 -16.71 -16.13
CA HIS A 593 -4.66 -17.37 -15.73
C HIS A 593 -5.75 -16.33 -15.45
N MET A 594 -5.43 -15.25 -14.74
CA MET A 594 -6.44 -14.28 -14.31
C MET A 594 -5.90 -12.87 -14.09
N VAL A 595 -6.69 -11.88 -14.49
CA VAL A 595 -6.53 -10.48 -14.08
C VAL A 595 -7.65 -10.13 -13.12
N CYS A 596 -7.31 -9.75 -11.89
CA CYS A 596 -8.22 -9.18 -10.91
C CYS A 596 -8.14 -7.65 -10.95
N GLY A 597 -9.26 -6.95 -10.78
CA GLY A 597 -9.27 -5.49 -10.74
C GLY A 597 -10.68 -4.93 -10.51
N PHE A 598 -10.92 -3.71 -10.98
CA PHE A 598 -12.20 -3.03 -10.86
C PHE A 598 -12.81 -2.63 -12.21
N GLY A 599 -14.12 -2.79 -12.33
CA GLY A 599 -14.92 -2.32 -13.47
C GLY A 599 -15.41 -0.87 -13.32
N THR A 600 -15.17 -0.26 -12.16
CA THR A 600 -15.46 1.14 -11.82
C THR A 600 -14.28 1.72 -11.04
N THR A 601 -14.36 2.99 -10.64
CA THR A 601 -13.46 3.60 -9.67
C THR A 601 -13.43 2.78 -8.37
N SER A 602 -12.33 2.82 -7.61
CA SER A 602 -12.14 2.09 -6.36
C SER A 602 -11.61 3.02 -5.26
N HIS A 603 -11.80 2.65 -4.00
CA HIS A 603 -11.23 3.41 -2.89
C HIS A 603 -9.79 2.95 -2.55
N ASN A 604 -8.95 3.88 -2.11
CA ASN A 604 -7.63 3.56 -1.55
C ASN A 604 -7.77 3.06 -0.11
N VAL A 605 -7.80 1.73 0.08
CA VAL A 605 -8.09 1.07 1.36
C VAL A 605 -6.88 0.29 1.87
N GLN A 606 -6.53 0.49 3.13
CA GLN A 606 -5.32 -0.09 3.75
C GLN A 606 -5.34 -1.60 4.03
N THR A 607 -6.47 -2.31 3.85
CA THR A 607 -6.61 -3.71 4.28
C THR A 607 -7.00 -4.70 3.19
N ARG A 608 -7.25 -4.25 1.96
CA ARG A 608 -7.73 -5.10 0.86
C ARG A 608 -6.76 -6.22 0.52
N GLY A 609 -5.47 -5.90 0.37
CA GLY A 609 -4.40 -6.84 0.08
C GLY A 609 -4.23 -7.90 1.17
N VAL A 610 -4.23 -7.51 2.45
CA VAL A 610 -4.20 -8.48 3.56
C VAL A 610 -5.40 -9.42 3.51
N LYS A 611 -6.61 -8.88 3.33
CA LYS A 611 -7.85 -9.67 3.22
C LYS A 611 -7.81 -10.61 2.01
N PHE A 612 -7.28 -10.15 0.89
CA PHE A 612 -7.15 -10.97 -0.31
C PHE A 612 -6.22 -12.16 -0.08
N GLY A 613 -5.02 -11.93 0.46
CA GLY A 613 -4.09 -13.00 0.85
C GLY A 613 -4.68 -13.95 1.89
N LEU A 614 -5.37 -13.41 2.92
CA LEU A 614 -6.08 -14.17 3.95
C LEU A 614 -7.10 -15.14 3.34
N TYR A 615 -7.93 -14.67 2.40
CA TYR A 615 -8.97 -15.49 1.80
C TYR A 615 -8.44 -16.50 0.78
N MET A 616 -7.38 -16.16 0.05
CA MET A 616 -6.70 -17.11 -0.85
C MET A 616 -6.00 -18.25 -0.11
N THR A 617 -5.51 -17.98 1.12
CA THR A 617 -4.77 -18.98 1.91
C THR A 617 -5.63 -19.68 2.97
N GLY A 618 -6.83 -19.16 3.22
CA GLY A 618 -7.69 -19.59 4.32
C GLY A 618 -7.16 -19.10 5.68
N PHE A 619 -7.98 -19.25 6.73
CA PHE A 619 -7.58 -18.85 8.07
C PHE A 619 -8.26 -19.69 9.15
N GLY A 620 -7.46 -20.19 10.10
CA GLY A 620 -7.92 -21.11 11.14
C GLY A 620 -8.59 -22.35 10.55
N THR A 621 -9.91 -22.43 10.63
CA THR A 621 -10.72 -23.53 10.05
C THR A 621 -11.52 -23.13 8.82
N SER A 622 -11.42 -21.87 8.38
CA SER A 622 -11.97 -21.44 7.09
C SER A 622 -11.10 -21.98 5.96
N PRO A 623 -11.69 -22.66 4.96
CA PRO A 623 -10.94 -23.13 3.80
C PRO A 623 -10.40 -21.95 2.99
N ALA A 624 -9.34 -22.21 2.24
CA ALA A 624 -8.90 -21.32 1.18
C ALA A 624 -9.97 -21.20 0.09
N LEU A 625 -10.13 -19.99 -0.45
CA LEU A 625 -11.03 -19.71 -1.56
C LEU A 625 -10.28 -19.74 -2.90
N THR A 626 -11.02 -19.86 -4.00
CA THR A 626 -10.47 -19.57 -5.34
C THR A 626 -9.98 -18.11 -5.37
N ILE A 627 -9.03 -17.80 -6.25
CA ILE A 627 -8.50 -16.45 -6.43
C ILE A 627 -9.64 -15.45 -6.71
N LYS A 628 -10.57 -15.81 -7.60
CA LYS A 628 -11.79 -15.03 -7.88
C LYS A 628 -12.61 -14.75 -6.63
N ASP A 629 -12.93 -15.79 -5.86
CA ASP A 629 -13.80 -15.66 -4.69
C ASP A 629 -13.11 -14.88 -3.57
N ALA A 630 -11.79 -15.05 -3.42
CA ALA A 630 -10.99 -14.27 -2.49
C ALA A 630 -10.96 -12.77 -2.87
N TRP A 631 -10.80 -12.46 -4.17
CA TRP A 631 -10.82 -11.08 -4.65
C TRP A 631 -12.18 -10.42 -4.41
N PHE A 632 -13.26 -11.08 -4.87
CA PHE A 632 -14.62 -10.58 -4.68
C PHE A 632 -14.99 -10.41 -3.22
N ARG A 633 -14.56 -11.33 -2.35
CA ARG A 633 -14.76 -11.19 -0.90
C ARG A 633 -13.97 -10.02 -0.32
N ALA A 634 -12.69 -9.87 -0.67
CA ALA A 634 -11.88 -8.76 -0.19
C ALA A 634 -12.47 -7.41 -0.62
N CYS A 635 -12.94 -7.29 -1.86
CA CYS A 635 -13.61 -6.10 -2.37
C CYS A 635 -14.95 -5.85 -1.67
N ALA A 636 -15.80 -6.87 -1.48
CA ALA A 636 -17.09 -6.73 -0.80
C ALA A 636 -16.97 -6.22 0.65
N GLU A 637 -15.86 -6.49 1.32
CA GLU A 637 -15.60 -5.98 2.67
C GLU A 637 -14.82 -4.66 2.71
N THR A 638 -14.38 -4.14 1.56
CA THR A 638 -13.54 -2.91 1.50
C THR A 638 -14.13 -1.81 0.62
N GLU A 639 -15.20 -2.09 -0.11
CA GLU A 639 -15.86 -1.17 -1.02
C GLU A 639 -17.35 -1.02 -0.73
N GLY A 640 -17.98 0.01 -1.30
CA GLY A 640 -19.43 0.19 -1.26
C GLY A 640 -20.12 -0.44 -2.46
N SER A 641 -21.44 -0.65 -2.37
CA SER A 641 -22.25 -1.28 -3.42
C SER A 641 -22.26 -0.61 -4.80
N ASP A 642 -21.82 0.65 -4.89
CA ASP A 642 -21.66 1.40 -6.14
C ASP A 642 -20.38 1.01 -6.89
N ILE A 643 -19.47 0.28 -6.25
CA ILE A 643 -18.24 -0.22 -6.84
C ILE A 643 -18.44 -1.62 -7.43
N LEU A 644 -17.86 -1.84 -8.62
CA LEU A 644 -17.81 -3.14 -9.27
C LEU A 644 -16.39 -3.69 -9.21
N SER A 645 -16.19 -4.74 -8.42
CA SER A 645 -14.98 -5.57 -8.56
C SER A 645 -15.14 -6.51 -9.77
N ALA A 646 -14.02 -6.84 -10.39
CA ALA A 646 -13.99 -7.57 -11.63
C ALA A 646 -12.86 -8.61 -11.68
N VAL A 647 -13.12 -9.70 -12.41
CA VAL A 647 -12.08 -10.60 -12.90
C VAL A 647 -12.22 -10.80 -14.40
N PHE A 648 -11.10 -10.89 -15.10
CA PHE A 648 -11.02 -11.09 -16.53
C PHE A 648 -10.02 -12.21 -16.84
N TYR A 649 -10.42 -13.20 -17.65
CA TYR A 649 -9.57 -14.35 -17.99
C TYR A 649 -9.94 -14.99 -19.33
N ALA A 650 -9.03 -15.80 -19.87
CA ALA A 650 -9.28 -16.65 -21.03
C ALA A 650 -9.73 -18.06 -20.60
N SER A 651 -10.94 -18.46 -21.00
CA SER A 651 -11.50 -19.76 -20.61
C SER A 651 -10.99 -20.89 -21.49
N LYS A 652 -10.54 -21.97 -20.84
CA LYS A 652 -10.14 -23.24 -21.47
C LYS A 652 -11.36 -24.10 -21.82
N SER A 653 -12.53 -23.74 -21.31
CA SER A 653 -13.77 -24.48 -21.51
C SER A 653 -14.44 -24.12 -22.82
N SER A 654 -14.96 -25.14 -23.53
CA SER A 654 -15.79 -24.91 -24.72
C SER A 654 -17.13 -24.23 -24.40
N ASN A 655 -17.59 -24.34 -23.14
CA ASN A 655 -18.76 -23.66 -22.62
C ASN A 655 -18.33 -22.83 -21.38
N PRO A 656 -18.13 -21.51 -21.51
CA PRO A 656 -17.66 -20.67 -20.42
C PRO A 656 -18.71 -20.49 -19.31
N LEU A 657 -19.99 -20.79 -19.57
CA LEU A 657 -21.05 -20.75 -18.56
C LEU A 657 -21.25 -22.08 -17.81
N ASN A 658 -20.43 -23.08 -18.10
CA ASN A 658 -20.33 -24.33 -17.34
C ASN A 658 -18.88 -24.84 -17.47
N PRO A 659 -17.93 -24.16 -16.81
CA PRO A 659 -16.51 -24.43 -16.97
C PRO A 659 -16.16 -25.84 -16.49
N GLN A 660 -15.17 -26.45 -17.15
CA GLN A 660 -14.58 -27.70 -16.68
C GLN A 660 -13.65 -27.43 -15.49
N GLN A 661 -13.21 -28.48 -14.79
CA GLN A 661 -12.28 -28.34 -13.67
C GLN A 661 -10.99 -27.60 -14.08
N ASP A 662 -10.40 -28.00 -15.22
CA ASP A 662 -9.20 -27.40 -15.80
C ASP A 662 -9.53 -26.12 -16.58
N ASP A 663 -9.85 -25.07 -15.82
CA ASP A 663 -10.20 -23.72 -16.30
C ASP A 663 -9.79 -22.69 -15.23
N PRO A 664 -9.24 -21.52 -15.61
CA PRO A 664 -8.68 -20.56 -14.65
C PRO A 664 -9.63 -20.08 -13.56
N ILE A 665 -10.95 -20.13 -13.80
CA ILE A 665 -11.94 -19.75 -12.79
C ILE A 665 -11.89 -20.60 -11.50
N ASN A 666 -11.34 -21.81 -11.58
CA ASN A 666 -11.26 -22.73 -10.44
C ASN A 666 -9.92 -22.62 -9.67
N ASP A 667 -9.05 -21.71 -10.07
CA ASP A 667 -7.71 -21.61 -9.53
C ASP A 667 -7.72 -21.08 -8.10
N HIS A 668 -6.92 -21.72 -7.26
CA HIS A 668 -6.51 -21.25 -5.95
C HIS A 668 -5.07 -20.76 -6.03
N ALA A 669 -4.62 -20.03 -5.02
CA ALA A 669 -3.19 -19.82 -4.84
C ALA A 669 -2.46 -21.18 -4.74
N TYR A 670 -1.25 -21.27 -5.30
CA TYR A 670 -0.46 -22.51 -5.29
C TYR A 670 -0.34 -23.10 -3.89
N GLY A 671 -0.64 -24.40 -3.79
CA GLY A 671 -0.62 -25.15 -2.53
C GLY A 671 -1.84 -24.95 -1.62
N PHE A 672 -2.83 -24.16 -2.03
CA PHE A 672 -4.07 -23.93 -1.27
C PHE A 672 -5.32 -24.52 -1.92
N GLY A 673 -5.20 -25.07 -3.13
CA GLY A 673 -6.28 -25.78 -3.80
C GLY A 673 -5.85 -26.27 -5.18
N TYR A 674 -6.83 -26.43 -6.06
CA TYR A 674 -6.58 -26.78 -7.46
C TYR A 674 -6.04 -25.56 -8.20
N VAL A 675 -5.07 -25.79 -9.08
CA VAL A 675 -4.58 -24.84 -10.08
C VAL A 675 -4.68 -25.54 -11.43
N CYS A 676 -5.29 -24.88 -12.41
CA CYS A 676 -5.40 -25.39 -13.77
C CYS A 676 -4.03 -25.39 -14.46
N SER A 677 -3.90 -26.13 -15.56
CA SER A 677 -2.66 -26.01 -16.34
C SER A 677 -2.64 -24.70 -17.12
N ASP A 678 -1.45 -24.25 -17.48
CA ASP A 678 -1.25 -22.96 -18.14
C ASP A 678 -2.12 -22.84 -19.41
N PRO A 679 -2.91 -21.76 -19.54
CA PRO A 679 -3.53 -21.35 -20.78
C PRO A 679 -2.49 -21.22 -21.89
N VAL A 680 -2.69 -21.92 -23.02
CA VAL A 680 -1.80 -21.76 -24.18
C VAL A 680 -2.39 -20.70 -25.11
N PRO A 681 -1.64 -19.64 -25.46
CA PRO A 681 -2.11 -18.58 -26.35
C PRO A 681 -2.71 -19.11 -27.66
N GLY A 682 -3.86 -18.55 -28.04
CA GLY A 682 -4.57 -18.92 -29.26
C GLY A 682 -5.24 -20.30 -29.21
N THR A 683 -5.27 -20.99 -28.07
CA THR A 683 -6.01 -22.25 -27.90
C THR A 683 -7.38 -22.07 -27.26
N PHE A 684 -7.60 -20.95 -26.57
CA PHE A 684 -8.88 -20.58 -25.98
C PHE A 684 -9.74 -19.78 -26.97
N GLY A 685 -11.03 -20.14 -27.04
CA GLY A 685 -11.99 -19.45 -27.90
C GLY A 685 -12.88 -18.44 -27.16
N TRP A 686 -12.82 -18.41 -25.83
CA TRP A 686 -13.69 -17.60 -24.99
C TRP A 686 -12.87 -16.77 -24.00
N TYR A 687 -13.20 -15.48 -23.90
CA TYR A 687 -12.77 -14.60 -22.83
C TYR A 687 -13.94 -14.35 -21.91
N VAL A 688 -13.72 -14.34 -20.61
CA VAL A 688 -14.76 -14.21 -19.60
C VAL A 688 -14.46 -13.00 -18.73
N TYR A 689 -15.47 -12.15 -18.59
CA TYR A 689 -15.48 -10.98 -17.73
C TYR A 689 -16.58 -11.18 -16.69
N ILE A 690 -16.21 -11.22 -15.42
CA ILE A 690 -17.15 -11.34 -14.31
C ILE A 690 -17.06 -10.08 -13.48
N THR A 691 -18.20 -9.44 -13.23
CA THR A 691 -18.30 -8.33 -12.28
C THR A 691 -19.18 -8.71 -11.11
N THR A 692 -18.88 -8.19 -9.93
CA THR A 692 -19.78 -8.23 -8.79
C THR A 692 -19.84 -6.85 -8.16
N SER A 693 -21.06 -6.40 -7.84
CA SER A 693 -21.24 -5.31 -6.88
C SER A 693 -20.63 -5.73 -5.55
N CYS A 694 -19.85 -4.82 -4.94
CA CYS A 694 -19.25 -5.03 -3.63
C CYS A 694 -20.32 -5.05 -2.52
#